data_AF-A0A8J7PBE3-F1
#
_entry.id   AF-A0A8J7PBE3-F1
#
_cell.length_a   1.000
_cell.length_b   1.000
_cell.length_c   1.000
_cell.angle_alpha   90.00
_cell.angle_beta   90.00
_cell.angle_gamma   90.00
#
_symmetry.space_group_name_H-M   'P 1'
#
loop_
_entity.id
_entity.type
_entity.pdbx_description
1 polymer ?
#
loop_
_entity_poly.entity_id
_entity_poly.type
_entity_poly.pdbx_seq_one_letter_code
_entity_poly.pdbx_strand_id
1 'polypeptide(L)'
;MEAISKVGHDMSLAALKQNDPYINRIIDVTGQVALYTFNSKANEWEKTDIEGTLFVYARSASPYHGFTIMNRLNMKNLVEPINKDLEFQLQDPFLLYRNSNLSIYSIWFYDKNDCQRIAQLMSQVVKQEIQRAKQASPDGNIPSKSNGCAEERPIDILEMLSKAKDEYERNQAGESDVASSTEFVHNCEPLKSTAESAEHLQSLSQQEKLVHPGPKQITIEELFGSSLPKEQNLMSFPNQNATEPSPPDSSLQSHSFVPPFPFEPVLMPRVTADKVMGMQQAHMSSPLLVCHPASEPLNPSPQVGTQPVLCPPAAGSNAVGMSFVNQDFLHKLKTPSQQDQLQQPVLHKPALAPSFLPSHSHLATPECFKEPVVKPGAFNSMPVAPIQSLPQNKEVDVFAQSKSISNTLPVVPMQAVSAVSGVEPSVLLSPSVFQQAAAKPTETEIKLISTSPLTLGPADPPTSLPTALFSKTQLQDALIHLLKLVFMEDYHKPDQQTLQTLRNIANRLRINSIKATTAAGSGHPSSCCSAAEIMSVLFFHTMKYKPEDPRNPNNDRFVLSKGHAAPVLYAVWAEAGYLRCQKKLILLCSPQYHESWCFWKQQFVDVATGSLGQGLGAACGMAYTGKYFDKARALEVSLGSSTGQLTSCSAKNNLSHCETVLAVELYRVYCLLGDGELSEGAVWEAMAFASFYQLDNLVAILDINRLGQSDPTPLQHQVEKYQRRCEAFGWNAIVVDGHSVEELCKVFCQAKHQPTAIIAKTIKGKGIPVAEDKLGWHGKPLPKDVADAVLKELHSRILNNNKRLCPALPIDDVPSVNIRNIRMPSPPSYKPGEKIATRKAYGVALAKLGRSSDRVIALDGDTKNSTFSEIFKNEHPSRYIECYIAEQNMVGVAVGCAARDRTVAFASTFATFFTRAYDQIRMAAISESNINLVGSHCGVSIGEDGPSQMGLEDLAMFRAIPTATVFYPCDGVSTEKAVELAANTKGICFIRTSRPENTVIYNNNEDFRVGQAKVVYQSKDDHVTVIGAGVTLHEALSAAEQLKKERINIRVIDPFTIKPLDAKTILEHGKATRGRILTVEDHYYEGGIGEAVAAAVAGEPGVTVHRLAVSHVPRSGKPAELLKIFGIDKDAIIQAVKKMLSGSTNAK
;
A
#
# COMPACT_ATOMS: atom_id res chain seq x y z
N MET A 1 30.45 14.37 7.65
CA MET A 1 29.06 14.79 7.96
C MET A 1 28.57 15.90 7.02
N GLU A 2 29.38 16.92 6.71
CA GLU A 2 29.00 18.05 5.83
C GLU A 2 28.28 17.65 4.52
N ALA A 3 28.75 16.61 3.83
CA ALA A 3 28.10 16.13 2.60
C ALA A 3 26.63 15.70 2.80
N ILE A 4 26.28 15.13 3.95
CA ILE A 4 24.91 14.71 4.28
C ILE A 4 24.04 15.94 4.62
N SER A 5 24.61 16.89 5.38
CA SER A 5 23.96 18.18 5.67
C SER A 5 23.63 18.94 4.37
N LYS A 6 24.56 18.97 3.43
CA LYS A 6 24.36 19.63 2.13
C LYS A 6 23.22 19.01 1.31
N VAL A 7 23.14 17.67 1.24
CA VAL A 7 22.05 16.98 0.52
C VAL A 7 20.68 17.32 1.14
N GLY A 8 20.55 17.28 2.47
CA GLY A 8 19.31 17.67 3.15
C GLY A 8 18.91 19.13 2.90
N HIS A 9 19.89 20.04 2.84
CA HIS A 9 19.68 21.45 2.54
C HIS A 9 19.26 21.69 1.08
N ASP A 10 19.92 21.02 0.12
CA ASP A 10 19.59 21.10 -1.30
C ASP A 10 18.22 20.47 -1.62
N MET A 11 17.84 19.36 -0.94
CA MET A 11 16.49 18.79 -0.99
C MET A 11 15.43 19.73 -0.42
N SER A 12 15.69 20.36 0.73
CA SER A 12 14.78 21.34 1.34
C SER A 12 14.56 22.54 0.41
N LEU A 13 15.64 23.07 -0.18
CA LEU A 13 15.56 24.15 -1.16
C LEU A 13 14.79 23.74 -2.43
N ALA A 14 14.89 22.49 -2.87
CA ALA A 14 14.13 21.96 -3.99
C ALA A 14 12.63 21.82 -3.67
N ALA A 15 12.26 21.46 -2.43
CA ALA A 15 10.87 21.42 -1.98
C ALA A 15 10.26 22.82 -1.90
N LEU A 16 10.97 23.79 -1.30
CA LEU A 16 10.52 25.19 -1.25
C LEU A 16 10.29 25.79 -2.64
N LYS A 17 11.17 25.47 -3.61
CA LYS A 17 11.05 25.89 -5.02
C LYS A 17 9.82 25.35 -5.76
N GLN A 18 9.13 24.34 -5.23
CA GLN A 18 7.84 23.89 -5.80
C GLN A 18 6.69 24.80 -5.40
N ASN A 19 6.77 25.43 -4.22
CA ASN A 19 5.76 26.37 -3.73
C ASN A 19 6.03 27.80 -4.24
N ASP A 20 7.30 28.22 -4.29
CA ASP A 20 7.70 29.50 -4.88
C ASP A 20 9.02 29.35 -5.68
N PRO A 21 8.97 29.40 -7.03
CA PRO A 21 10.14 29.19 -7.88
C PRO A 21 11.15 30.34 -7.83
N TYR A 22 10.82 31.49 -7.23
CA TYR A 22 11.77 32.59 -7.02
C TYR A 22 12.70 32.35 -5.82
N ILE A 23 12.39 31.41 -4.92
CA ILE A 23 13.28 31.06 -3.81
C ILE A 23 14.61 30.53 -4.37
N ASN A 24 15.72 31.22 -4.09
CA ASN A 24 17.03 30.87 -4.63
C ASN A 24 17.96 30.19 -3.61
N ARG A 25 17.79 30.47 -2.32
CA ARG A 25 18.66 30.03 -1.22
C ARG A 25 17.90 30.01 0.11
N ILE A 26 17.96 28.91 0.86
CA ILE A 26 17.62 28.92 2.29
C ILE A 26 18.71 29.70 3.02
N ILE A 27 18.31 30.65 3.86
CA ILE A 27 19.20 31.41 4.73
C ILE A 27 19.42 30.63 6.03
N ASP A 28 18.33 30.11 6.61
CA ASP A 28 18.38 29.37 7.87
C ASP A 28 17.15 28.47 8.06
N VAL A 29 17.25 27.52 8.99
CA VAL A 29 16.22 26.54 9.35
C VAL A 29 16.23 26.28 10.86
N THR A 30 15.07 25.98 11.42
CA THR A 30 14.88 25.48 12.79
C THR A 30 14.07 24.19 12.77
N GLY A 31 14.01 23.47 13.89
CA GLY A 31 13.19 22.27 14.07
C GLY A 31 11.68 22.58 14.13
N GLN A 32 11.00 21.90 15.05
CA GLN A 32 9.55 22.05 15.20
C GLN A 32 9.20 23.40 15.85
N VAL A 33 8.23 24.10 15.26
CA VAL A 33 7.57 25.29 15.81
C VAL A 33 6.05 25.19 15.63
N ALA A 34 5.28 25.90 16.45
CA ALA A 34 3.82 25.98 16.33
C ALA A 34 3.36 27.44 16.15
N LEU A 35 2.38 27.67 15.27
CA LEU A 35 1.84 29.01 15.01
C LEU A 35 0.54 29.25 15.81
N TYR A 36 0.46 30.43 16.43
CA TYR A 36 -0.71 30.97 17.11
C TYR A 36 -1.13 32.28 16.43
N THR A 37 -2.42 32.60 16.47
CA THR A 37 -2.99 33.86 15.97
C THR A 37 -3.73 34.57 17.11
N PHE A 38 -3.65 35.89 17.19
CA PHE A 38 -4.34 36.65 18.23
C PHE A 38 -5.74 37.06 17.77
N ASN A 39 -6.77 36.65 18.51
CA ASN A 39 -8.16 37.03 18.25
C ASN A 39 -8.51 38.28 19.06
N SER A 40 -8.41 39.44 18.42
CA SER A 40 -8.73 40.75 19.02
C SER A 40 -10.20 40.93 19.46
N LYS A 41 -11.13 40.05 19.06
CA LYS A 41 -12.53 40.08 19.52
C LYS A 41 -12.78 39.31 20.81
N ALA A 42 -12.00 38.26 21.06
CA ALA A 42 -12.06 37.45 22.27
C ALA A 42 -10.91 37.74 23.26
N ASN A 43 -9.92 38.52 22.81
CA ASN A 43 -8.69 38.87 23.53
C ASN A 43 -7.85 37.65 23.94
N GLU A 44 -7.83 36.62 23.08
CA GLU A 44 -7.15 35.35 23.34
C GLU A 44 -6.21 34.92 22.19
N TRP A 45 -5.31 33.99 22.48
CA TRP A 45 -4.42 33.38 21.49
C TRP A 45 -4.91 32.01 21.05
N GLU A 46 -5.38 31.92 19.81
CA GLU A 46 -5.81 30.65 19.21
C GLU A 46 -4.60 29.91 18.62
N LYS A 47 -4.42 28.64 19.02
CA LYS A 47 -3.45 27.76 18.35
C LYS A 47 -3.98 27.39 16.98
N THR A 48 -3.21 27.68 15.93
CA THR A 48 -3.58 27.32 14.56
C THR A 48 -3.30 25.84 14.25
N ASP A 49 -3.81 25.36 13.12
CA ASP A 49 -3.54 24.04 12.56
C ASP A 49 -2.14 23.91 11.93
N ILE A 50 -1.25 24.89 12.11
CA ILE A 50 0.08 24.98 11.49
C ILE A 50 1.17 24.72 12.53
N GLU A 51 1.82 23.56 12.40
CA GLU A 51 2.94 23.14 13.25
C GLU A 51 3.94 22.32 12.43
N GLY A 52 5.24 22.61 12.53
CA GLY A 52 6.25 21.92 11.72
C GLY A 52 7.56 22.70 11.58
N THR A 53 8.26 22.48 10.47
CA THR A 53 9.64 22.98 10.24
C THR A 53 9.63 24.39 9.68
N LEU A 54 10.28 25.35 10.34
CA LEU A 54 10.39 26.72 9.86
C LEU A 54 11.69 26.95 9.05
N PHE A 55 11.53 27.51 7.86
CA PHE A 55 12.61 27.89 6.95
C PHE A 55 12.58 29.40 6.68
N VAL A 56 13.73 30.07 6.75
CA VAL A 56 13.93 31.47 6.34
C VAL A 56 14.73 31.46 5.03
N TYR A 57 14.31 32.21 4.01
CA TYR A 57 14.87 32.09 2.66
C TYR A 57 14.99 33.42 1.89
N ALA A 58 15.87 33.43 0.90
CA ALA A 58 16.08 34.50 -0.07
C ALA A 58 15.43 34.17 -1.42
N ARG A 59 14.92 35.20 -2.09
CA ARG A 59 14.21 35.16 -3.36
C ARG A 59 14.95 35.97 -4.43
N SER A 60 14.76 35.64 -5.71
CA SER A 60 15.34 36.38 -6.85
C SER A 60 14.50 37.59 -7.29
N ALA A 61 13.26 37.70 -6.80
CA ALA A 61 12.34 38.80 -7.05
C ALA A 61 11.81 39.36 -5.73
N SER A 62 11.28 40.58 -5.76
CA SER A 62 10.66 41.24 -4.59
C SER A 62 9.37 40.52 -4.13
N PRO A 63 9.00 40.53 -2.83
CA PRO A 63 9.87 40.82 -1.69
C PRO A 63 11.05 39.84 -1.68
N TYR A 64 12.28 40.30 -1.45
CA TYR A 64 13.46 39.47 -1.73
C TYR A 64 13.74 38.42 -0.63
N HIS A 65 12.91 38.37 0.40
CA HIS A 65 13.02 37.48 1.52
C HIS A 65 11.64 37.00 1.98
N GLY A 66 11.60 35.85 2.63
CA GLY A 66 10.39 35.25 3.17
C GLY A 66 10.71 34.16 4.18
N PHE A 67 9.67 33.69 4.88
CA PHE A 67 9.75 32.46 5.65
C PHE A 67 8.52 31.58 5.40
N THR A 68 8.62 30.33 5.82
CA THR A 68 7.51 29.37 5.78
C THR A 68 7.60 28.42 6.95
N ILE A 69 6.45 27.99 7.46
CA ILE A 69 6.35 26.83 8.33
C ILE A 69 5.76 25.72 7.46
N MET A 70 6.60 24.73 7.14
CA MET A 70 6.15 23.51 6.45
C MET A 70 5.39 22.65 7.46
N ASN A 71 4.08 22.58 7.29
CA ASN A 71 3.15 21.98 8.24
C ASN A 71 3.24 20.45 8.20
N ARG A 72 3.25 19.82 9.39
CA ARG A 72 3.25 18.36 9.57
C ARG A 72 1.86 17.77 9.83
N LEU A 73 0.90 18.62 10.20
CA LEU A 73 -0.45 18.21 10.61
C LEU A 73 -1.39 18.09 9.39
N ASN A 74 -1.22 18.96 8.40
CA ASN A 74 -1.94 18.92 7.13
C ASN A 74 -1.17 19.69 6.03
N MET A 75 -1.71 19.75 4.80
CA MET A 75 -1.05 20.36 3.62
C MET A 75 -0.95 21.90 3.62
N LYS A 76 -1.60 22.59 4.57
CA LYS A 76 -1.65 24.06 4.66
C LYS A 76 -0.40 24.58 5.38
N ASN A 77 0.59 24.99 4.60
CA ASN A 77 1.80 25.66 5.09
C ASN A 77 1.52 27.14 5.37
N LEU A 78 2.20 27.74 6.35
CA LEU A 78 2.32 29.20 6.42
C LEU A 78 3.37 29.64 5.41
N VAL A 79 3.10 30.66 4.60
CA VAL A 79 4.10 31.29 3.71
C VAL A 79 3.99 32.81 3.89
N GLU A 80 4.98 33.41 4.55
CA GLU A 80 4.93 34.81 4.96
C GLU A 80 6.07 35.61 4.29
N PRO A 81 5.78 36.69 3.55
CA PRO A 81 6.80 37.53 2.92
C PRO A 81 7.48 38.44 3.94
N ILE A 82 8.82 38.46 3.96
CA ILE A 82 9.56 39.42 4.78
C ILE A 82 9.72 40.70 3.97
N ASN A 83 8.95 41.73 4.35
CA ASN A 83 8.97 43.05 3.74
C ASN A 83 9.40 44.12 4.76
N LYS A 84 9.42 45.39 4.33
CA LYS A 84 9.82 46.54 5.17
C LYS A 84 8.78 46.93 6.25
N ASP A 85 7.58 46.36 6.18
CA ASP A 85 6.41 46.67 7.01
C ASP A 85 6.06 45.48 7.96
N LEU A 86 6.96 44.49 8.06
CA LEU A 86 6.83 43.29 8.90
C LEU A 86 7.56 43.52 10.24
N GLU A 87 6.79 43.58 11.34
CA GLU A 87 7.30 43.91 12.67
C GLU A 87 7.47 42.62 13.50
N PHE A 88 8.60 42.49 14.20
CA PHE A 88 8.91 41.32 15.05
C PHE A 88 9.24 41.75 16.48
N GLN A 89 8.73 41.01 17.47
CA GLN A 89 9.06 41.18 18.88
C GLN A 89 9.34 39.83 19.54
N LEU A 90 10.56 39.66 20.06
CA LEU A 90 10.99 38.44 20.73
C LEU A 90 10.51 38.42 22.18
N GLN A 91 9.85 37.34 22.59
CA GLN A 91 9.39 37.06 23.95
C GLN A 91 9.59 35.57 24.26
N ASP A 92 10.85 35.15 24.40
CA ASP A 92 11.28 33.75 24.56
C ASP A 92 10.33 32.91 25.46
N PRO A 93 9.79 31.76 25.00
CA PRO A 93 10.12 31.01 23.77
C PRO A 93 9.27 31.38 22.54
N PHE A 94 8.62 32.54 22.55
CA PHE A 94 7.76 33.01 21.45
C PHE A 94 8.42 34.11 20.62
N LEU A 95 8.20 34.08 19.31
CA LEU A 95 8.46 35.21 18.41
C LEU A 95 7.12 35.76 17.93
N LEU A 96 6.72 36.91 18.46
CA LEU A 96 5.55 37.62 17.98
C LEU A 96 5.91 38.35 16.68
N TYR A 97 4.98 38.39 15.74
CA TYR A 97 5.08 39.25 14.58
C TYR A 97 3.74 39.83 14.15
N ARG A 98 3.80 40.98 13.48
CA ARG A 98 2.64 41.65 12.88
C ARG A 98 2.91 41.91 11.41
N ASN A 99 1.96 41.56 10.55
CA ASN A 99 2.10 41.71 9.10
C ASN A 99 1.34 42.91 8.53
N SER A 100 1.51 43.14 7.22
CA SER A 100 0.93 44.28 6.50
C SER A 100 -0.60 44.31 6.50
N ASN A 101 -1.26 43.19 6.82
CA ASN A 101 -2.72 43.11 6.98
C ASN A 101 -3.16 43.46 8.41
N LEU A 102 -2.23 43.92 9.25
CA LEU A 102 -2.35 44.28 10.66
C LEU A 102 -2.62 43.11 11.63
N SER A 103 -2.75 41.87 11.11
CA SER A 103 -2.86 40.63 11.88
C SER A 103 -1.63 40.40 12.75
N ILE A 104 -1.86 39.91 13.98
CA ILE A 104 -0.82 39.59 14.96
C ILE A 104 -0.75 38.07 15.15
N TYR A 105 0.46 37.54 15.06
CA TYR A 105 0.79 36.12 15.16
C TYR A 105 1.91 35.89 16.19
N SER A 106 2.02 34.65 16.67
CA SER A 106 3.09 34.21 17.56
C SER A 106 3.59 32.85 17.10
N ILE A 107 4.90 32.70 16.95
CA ILE A 107 5.57 31.44 16.63
C ILE A 107 6.19 30.92 17.92
N TRP A 108 5.70 29.80 18.43
CA TRP A 108 6.26 29.11 19.59
C TRP A 108 7.35 28.13 19.17
N PHE A 109 8.51 28.22 19.82
CA PHE A 109 9.67 27.36 19.55
C PHE A 109 9.86 26.34 20.67
N TYR A 110 10.13 25.09 20.29
CA TYR A 110 10.46 24.02 21.24
C TYR A 110 11.90 24.15 21.80
N ASP A 111 12.80 24.86 21.10
CA ASP A 111 14.12 25.25 21.59
C ASP A 111 14.23 26.78 21.65
N LYS A 112 14.55 27.30 22.85
CA LYS A 112 14.73 28.73 23.11
C LYS A 112 15.91 29.33 22.34
N ASN A 113 17.00 28.58 22.13
CA ASN A 113 18.17 29.05 21.40
C ASN A 113 17.81 29.34 19.93
N ASP A 114 16.98 28.48 19.35
CA ASP A 114 16.45 28.65 17.99
C ASP A 114 15.49 29.84 17.89
N CYS A 115 14.67 30.09 18.91
CA CYS A 115 13.82 31.29 18.98
C CYS A 115 14.67 32.57 18.89
N GLN A 116 15.69 32.70 19.75
CA GLN A 116 16.60 33.84 19.76
C GLN A 116 17.36 33.99 18.43
N ARG A 117 17.88 32.88 17.89
CA ARG A 117 18.63 32.81 16.63
C ARG A 117 17.79 33.28 15.45
N ILE A 118 16.59 32.74 15.29
CA ILE A 118 15.68 33.10 14.20
C ILE A 118 15.17 34.53 14.36
N ALA A 119 14.83 34.99 15.58
CA ALA A 119 14.39 36.36 15.81
C ALA A 119 15.46 37.41 15.47
N GLN A 120 16.72 37.15 15.83
CA GLN A 120 17.86 37.99 15.42
C GLN A 120 18.02 38.02 13.90
N LEU A 121 17.88 36.87 13.23
CA LEU A 121 17.96 36.77 11.77
C LEU A 121 16.83 37.55 11.08
N MET A 122 15.57 37.33 11.46
CA MET A 122 14.41 38.06 10.92
C MET A 122 14.62 39.58 11.06
N SER A 123 15.07 40.03 12.23
CA SER A 123 15.37 41.44 12.52
C SER A 123 16.47 42.03 11.63
N GLN A 124 17.46 41.23 11.22
CA GLN A 124 18.50 41.65 10.26
C GLN A 124 17.96 41.69 8.83
N VAL A 125 17.11 40.72 8.44
CA VAL A 125 16.53 40.62 7.10
C VAL A 125 15.54 41.76 6.83
N VAL A 126 14.66 42.09 7.79
CA VAL A 126 13.75 43.26 7.69
C VAL A 126 14.56 44.55 7.51
N LYS A 127 15.65 44.74 8.25
CA LYS A 127 16.54 45.92 8.09
C LYS A 127 17.17 45.99 6.70
N GLN A 128 17.51 44.86 6.08
CA GLN A 128 18.01 44.81 4.70
C GLN A 128 16.93 45.18 3.67
N GLU A 129 15.68 44.72 3.85
CA GLU A 129 14.58 45.12 2.96
C GLU A 129 14.19 46.60 3.13
N ILE A 130 14.23 47.15 4.35
CA ILE A 130 14.08 48.59 4.61
C ILE A 130 15.18 49.39 3.88
N GLN A 131 16.44 48.94 3.95
CA GLN A 131 17.55 49.62 3.28
C GLN A 131 17.44 49.54 1.75
N ARG A 132 17.00 48.40 1.21
CA ARG A 132 16.72 48.23 -0.24
C ARG A 132 15.57 49.12 -0.70
N ALA A 133 14.48 49.20 0.07
CA ALA A 133 13.35 50.08 -0.23
C ALA A 133 13.79 51.56 -0.30
N LYS A 134 14.67 52.01 0.62
CA LYS A 134 15.25 53.35 0.61
C LYS A 134 16.25 53.60 -0.53
N GLN A 135 16.77 52.55 -1.19
CA GLN A 135 17.64 52.64 -2.37
C GLN A 135 16.89 52.57 -3.70
N ALA A 136 15.65 52.08 -3.70
CA ALA A 136 14.83 51.89 -4.90
C ALA A 136 14.10 53.16 -5.39
N SER A 137 14.18 54.27 -4.67
CA SER A 137 13.48 55.54 -4.97
C SER A 137 14.43 56.74 -5.16
N PRO A 138 15.13 56.86 -6.31
CA PRO A 138 16.08 57.93 -6.56
C PRO A 138 15.48 59.13 -7.33
N ASP A 139 14.30 59.66 -6.92
CA ASP A 139 13.85 60.98 -7.40
C ASP A 139 12.70 61.60 -6.56
N GLY A 140 12.60 62.93 -6.55
CA GLY A 140 11.38 63.69 -6.19
C GLY A 140 11.09 64.04 -4.72
N ASN A 141 11.50 65.23 -4.27
CA ASN A 141 11.06 65.85 -3.00
C ASN A 141 9.72 66.60 -3.15
N ILE A 142 8.62 66.13 -2.55
CA ILE A 142 7.44 66.96 -2.20
C ILE A 142 6.83 66.47 -0.86
N PRO A 143 6.68 67.34 0.17
CA PRO A 143 6.08 66.95 1.45
C PRO A 143 4.57 67.26 1.51
N SER A 144 3.72 66.25 1.74
CA SER A 144 2.29 66.41 2.07
C SER A 144 2.04 66.25 3.57
N LYS A 145 1.53 67.30 4.23
CA LYS A 145 1.16 67.30 5.66
C LYS A 145 -0.36 67.39 5.86
N SER A 146 -0.98 66.29 6.29
CA SER A 146 -2.24 66.25 7.07
C SER A 146 -2.67 64.77 7.24
N ASN A 147 -2.98 64.22 8.41
CA ASN A 147 -3.05 64.78 9.77
C ASN A 147 -2.01 64.10 10.69
N GLY A 148 -1.56 64.81 11.72
CA GLY A 148 -0.34 64.44 12.44
C GLY A 148 -0.53 63.58 13.70
N CYS A 149 0.42 62.68 13.94
CA CYS A 149 0.93 62.39 15.27
C CYS A 149 2.46 62.26 15.22
N ALA A 150 3.08 62.13 16.39
CA ALA A 150 4.52 62.23 16.65
C ALA A 150 5.43 61.16 15.98
N GLU A 151 6.74 61.42 16.09
CA GLU A 151 7.93 60.56 15.93
C GLU A 151 7.74 59.07 15.52
N GLU A 152 8.58 58.59 14.59
CA GLU A 152 8.74 57.15 14.28
C GLU A 152 9.28 56.34 15.48
N ARG A 153 8.39 56.06 16.45
CA ARG A 153 8.62 55.00 17.44
C ARG A 153 8.34 53.65 16.79
N PRO A 154 9.19 52.62 16.97
CA PRO A 154 8.84 51.26 16.57
C PRO A 154 7.61 50.80 17.37
N ILE A 155 6.69 50.09 16.72
CA ILE A 155 5.46 49.64 17.36
C ILE A 155 5.78 48.48 18.31
N ASP A 156 5.48 48.66 19.60
CA ASP A 156 5.52 47.59 20.59
C ASP A 156 4.23 46.75 20.48
N ILE A 157 4.37 45.49 20.05
CA ILE A 157 3.23 44.58 19.86
C ILE A 157 2.62 44.23 21.22
N LEU A 158 3.38 44.18 22.31
CA LEU A 158 2.83 44.02 23.66
C LEU A 158 2.07 45.27 24.13
N GLU A 159 2.51 46.49 23.77
CA GLU A 159 1.73 47.71 24.08
C GLU A 159 0.42 47.74 23.28
N MET A 160 0.43 47.25 22.03
CA MET A 160 -0.80 47.04 21.24
C MET A 160 -1.74 46.02 21.87
N LEU A 161 -1.23 44.86 22.28
CA LEU A 161 -2.03 43.81 22.93
C LEU A 161 -2.56 44.28 24.30
N SER A 162 -1.80 45.11 25.01
CA SER A 162 -2.28 45.79 26.23
C SER A 162 -3.49 46.67 25.96
N LYS A 163 -3.42 47.53 24.93
CA LYS A 163 -4.54 48.39 24.56
C LYS A 163 -5.75 47.60 24.06
N ALA A 164 -5.53 46.50 23.34
CA ALA A 164 -6.60 45.60 22.93
C ALA A 164 -7.31 44.93 24.13
N LYS A 165 -6.55 44.48 25.14
CA LYS A 165 -7.09 44.00 26.42
C LYS A 165 -7.88 45.10 27.14
N ASP A 166 -7.29 46.28 27.29
CA ASP A 166 -7.93 47.42 27.94
C ASP A 166 -9.22 47.86 27.21
N GLU A 167 -9.31 47.72 25.89
CA GLU A 167 -10.52 48.00 25.09
C GLU A 167 -11.56 46.88 25.20
N TYR A 168 -11.14 45.61 25.16
CA TYR A 168 -12.04 44.46 25.33
C TYR A 168 -12.66 44.41 26.73
N GLU A 169 -11.87 44.64 27.78
CA GLU A 169 -12.36 44.70 29.16
C GLU A 169 -13.32 45.87 29.38
N ARG A 170 -13.06 47.04 28.75
CA ARG A 170 -14.02 48.17 28.73
C ARG A 170 -15.32 47.84 28.00
N ASN A 171 -15.25 47.08 26.89
CA ASN A 171 -16.44 46.69 26.14
C ASN A 171 -17.26 45.62 26.89
N GLN A 172 -16.63 44.68 27.60
CA GLN A 172 -17.34 43.70 28.43
C GLN A 172 -17.89 44.29 29.74
N ALA A 173 -17.26 45.32 30.30
CA ALA A 173 -17.79 46.05 31.46
C ALA A 173 -19.03 46.92 31.12
N GLY A 174 -19.47 46.95 29.86
CA GLY A 174 -20.49 47.85 29.34
C GLY A 174 -21.94 47.36 29.41
N GLU A 175 -22.26 46.24 30.06
CA GLU A 175 -23.62 45.68 30.04
C GLU A 175 -24.09 45.08 31.39
N SER A 176 -24.49 45.96 32.34
CA SER A 176 -25.41 45.61 33.44
C SER A 176 -26.03 46.86 34.09
N ASP A 177 -27.35 46.80 34.35
CA ASP A 177 -28.18 47.71 35.16
C ASP A 177 -28.27 49.21 34.76
N VAL A 178 -29.39 49.92 34.86
CA VAL A 178 -30.71 49.66 35.48
C VAL A 178 -31.85 50.01 34.49
N ALA A 179 -33.02 49.36 34.63
CA ALA A 179 -34.21 49.62 33.82
C ALA A 179 -35.05 50.84 34.27
N SER A 180 -35.86 51.40 33.35
CA SER A 180 -37.30 51.75 33.49
C SER A 180 -37.79 53.04 32.77
N SER A 181 -39.05 52.98 32.33
CA SER A 181 -39.97 54.09 31.94
C SER A 181 -39.75 54.93 30.66
N THR A 182 -40.65 54.66 29.69
CA THR A 182 -41.40 55.60 28.80
C THR A 182 -40.73 56.40 27.67
N GLU A 183 -41.05 55.95 26.44
CA GLU A 183 -41.60 56.69 25.29
C GLU A 183 -40.76 57.69 24.44
N PHE A 184 -40.45 57.22 23.22
CA PHE A 184 -40.62 57.86 21.90
C PHE A 184 -40.15 59.32 21.63
N VAL A 185 -39.18 59.39 20.70
CA VAL A 185 -39.11 60.26 19.50
C VAL A 185 -38.15 61.48 19.48
N HIS A 186 -37.06 61.26 18.72
CA HIS A 186 -36.27 62.14 17.85
C HIS A 186 -35.56 63.43 18.34
N ASN A 187 -34.22 63.35 18.15
CA ASN A 187 -33.34 64.35 17.53
C ASN A 187 -33.19 65.74 18.17
N CYS A 188 -31.97 66.00 18.65
CA CYS A 188 -31.12 67.02 18.00
C CYS A 188 -29.61 66.73 18.15
N GLU A 189 -28.88 67.09 17.09
CA GLU A 189 -27.45 67.39 17.07
C GLU A 189 -27.20 68.84 17.59
N PRO A 190 -25.95 69.35 17.69
CA PRO A 190 -24.70 68.72 18.16
C PRO A 190 -23.84 69.67 19.05
N LEU A 191 -22.60 69.24 19.37
CA LEU A 191 -21.39 70.09 19.59
C LEU A 191 -21.39 71.21 20.65
N LYS A 192 -20.64 70.97 21.75
CA LYS A 192 -19.51 71.79 22.30
C LYS A 192 -19.12 71.25 23.69
N SER A 193 -17.88 70.80 23.95
CA SER A 193 -16.58 71.49 24.06
C SER A 193 -16.36 72.23 25.39
N THR A 194 -15.23 71.94 26.07
CA THR A 194 -14.53 72.77 27.09
C THR A 194 -15.31 73.21 28.33
N ALA A 195 -14.74 73.28 29.54
CA ALA A 195 -13.49 72.81 30.14
C ALA A 195 -13.62 73.08 31.66
N GLU A 196 -12.58 72.80 32.47
CA GLU A 196 -12.44 73.30 33.85
C GLU A 196 -13.50 72.74 34.85
N SER A 197 -13.27 72.65 36.17
CA SER A 197 -12.08 72.88 37.00
C SER A 197 -12.20 72.12 38.34
N ALA A 198 -11.06 71.79 38.97
CA ALA A 198 -10.71 72.00 40.41
C ALA A 198 -11.70 71.60 41.56
N GLU A 199 -11.31 71.28 42.80
CA GLU A 199 -10.02 71.28 43.53
C GLU A 199 -10.17 70.57 44.91
N HIS A 200 -9.15 69.84 45.42
CA HIS A 200 -8.73 69.66 46.84
C HIS A 200 -7.82 68.40 47.01
N LEU A 201 -6.81 68.24 47.90
CA LEU A 201 -6.09 69.02 48.94
C LEU A 201 -6.04 68.45 50.40
N GLN A 202 -4.92 67.76 50.72
CA GLN A 202 -4.22 67.55 52.04
C GLN A 202 -4.98 66.79 53.18
N SER A 203 -4.47 66.45 54.39
CA SER A 203 -3.58 67.10 55.42
C SER A 203 -2.30 66.31 55.82
N LEU A 204 -2.26 65.36 56.78
CA LEU A 204 -1.29 64.22 56.71
C LEU A 204 -2.11 63.01 56.28
N SER A 205 -1.94 62.62 55.01
CA SER A 205 -3.00 62.56 53.97
C SER A 205 -2.77 63.61 52.87
N GLN A 206 -1.95 64.64 53.16
CA GLN A 206 -0.60 64.93 52.61
C GLN A 206 -0.08 64.01 51.50
N GLN A 207 -0.88 63.79 50.47
CA GLN A 207 -0.67 64.33 49.13
C GLN A 207 0.75 64.86 48.81
N GLU A 208 1.16 64.56 47.58
CA GLU A 208 2.22 65.22 46.82
C GLU A 208 3.65 65.05 47.36
N LYS A 209 4.48 64.25 46.66
CA LYS A 209 4.72 64.41 45.22
C LYS A 209 4.68 63.13 44.41
N LEU A 210 4.12 63.22 43.20
CA LEU A 210 4.13 62.17 42.20
C LEU A 210 5.43 62.17 41.37
N VAL A 211 5.88 60.96 41.03
CA VAL A 211 6.45 60.64 39.71
C VAL A 211 5.67 59.42 39.22
N HIS A 212 5.12 59.48 38.00
CA HIS A 212 4.23 58.43 37.49
C HIS A 212 5.01 57.15 37.11
N PRO A 213 4.55 55.95 37.51
CA PRO A 213 4.83 54.73 36.77
C PRO A 213 4.01 54.71 35.46
N GLY A 214 4.55 54.10 34.41
CA GLY A 214 3.87 53.95 33.11
C GLY A 214 2.77 52.87 33.10
N PRO A 215 2.20 52.56 31.92
CA PRO A 215 1.27 51.45 31.75
C PRO A 215 1.85 50.13 32.26
N LYS A 216 1.02 49.28 32.86
CA LYS A 216 1.42 47.91 33.21
C LYS A 216 1.57 47.11 31.90
N GLN A 217 2.78 46.74 31.52
CA GLN A 217 2.98 45.75 30.46
C GLN A 217 2.39 44.41 30.90
N ILE A 218 1.60 43.77 30.02
CA ILE A 218 1.08 42.42 30.22
C ILE A 218 2.25 41.41 30.29
N THR A 219 2.19 40.46 31.23
CA THR A 219 3.21 39.39 31.33
C THR A 219 2.89 38.21 30.41
N ILE A 220 3.90 37.38 30.13
CA ILE A 220 3.76 36.22 29.23
C ILE A 220 2.77 35.19 29.79
N GLU A 221 2.69 35.06 31.13
CA GLU A 221 1.70 34.18 31.79
C GLU A 221 0.26 34.66 31.61
N GLU A 222 0.01 35.97 31.58
CA GLU A 222 -1.30 36.55 31.29
C GLU A 222 -1.71 36.42 29.81
N LEU A 223 -0.74 36.39 28.89
CA LEU A 223 -1.01 36.27 27.44
C LEU A 223 -1.40 34.85 27.02
N PHE A 224 -0.70 33.82 27.50
CA PHE A 224 -0.85 32.45 26.99
C PHE A 224 -1.55 31.47 27.95
N GLY A 225 -1.86 31.90 29.18
CA GLY A 225 -2.56 31.08 30.17
C GLY A 225 -1.67 30.04 30.86
N SER A 226 -1.93 29.80 32.16
CA SER A 226 -1.03 29.02 33.01
C SER A 226 -1.34 27.51 33.03
N SER A 227 -0.93 26.76 32.01
CA SER A 227 -0.87 25.29 32.09
C SER A 227 0.19 24.62 31.21
N LEU A 228 1.43 24.56 31.70
CA LEU A 228 2.43 23.56 31.29
C LEU A 228 2.56 22.50 32.41
N PRO A 229 2.50 21.18 32.13
CA PRO A 229 2.50 20.17 33.20
C PRO A 229 3.82 20.13 33.99
N LYS A 230 3.71 20.10 35.32
CA LYS A 230 4.77 19.70 36.25
C LYS A 230 4.26 18.63 37.20
N GLU A 231 5.13 17.71 37.60
CA GLU A 231 4.84 16.72 38.64
C GLU A 231 4.83 17.37 40.03
N GLN A 232 3.90 16.97 40.92
CA GLN A 232 4.21 16.28 42.20
C GLN A 232 3.02 16.18 43.19
N ASN A 233 2.93 15.02 43.85
CA ASN A 233 2.52 14.74 45.24
C ASN A 233 1.33 15.43 45.96
N LEU A 234 0.36 14.58 46.31
CA LEU A 234 -0.22 14.34 47.65
C LEU A 234 -1.20 15.34 48.33
N MET A 235 -2.44 14.81 48.49
CA MET A 235 -3.37 14.93 49.64
C MET A 235 -3.97 16.28 50.07
N SER A 236 -5.30 16.37 49.96
CA SER A 236 -6.21 15.97 51.06
C SER A 236 -7.69 15.94 50.63
N PHE A 237 -8.52 15.15 51.34
CA PHE A 237 -9.99 15.13 51.23
C PHE A 237 -10.61 15.80 52.47
N PRO A 238 -11.84 16.36 52.39
CA PRO A 238 -12.98 15.58 52.91
C PRO A 238 -14.38 15.83 52.29
N ASN A 239 -15.22 14.78 52.36
CA ASN A 239 -16.66 14.76 52.72
C ASN A 239 -17.79 15.39 51.86
N GLN A 240 -18.68 14.47 51.41
CA GLN A 240 -20.11 14.34 51.81
C GLN A 240 -21.28 14.86 50.93
N ASN A 241 -22.20 13.90 50.70
CA ASN A 241 -23.67 13.96 50.86
C ASN A 241 -24.57 14.79 49.91
N ALA A 242 -25.23 14.09 48.96
CA ALA A 242 -26.53 13.40 49.16
C ALA A 242 -27.72 13.78 48.23
N THR A 243 -28.58 12.75 48.03
CA THR A 243 -30.03 12.77 47.73
C THR A 243 -30.56 13.27 46.38
N GLU A 244 -31.24 12.35 45.67
CA GLU A 244 -32.37 12.62 44.74
C GLU A 244 -33.64 13.05 45.53
N PRO A 245 -34.71 13.55 44.87
CA PRO A 245 -35.73 12.63 44.34
C PRO A 245 -36.36 13.05 42.98
N SER A 246 -37.32 12.26 42.50
CA SER A 246 -37.97 12.32 41.18
C SER A 246 -39.47 12.74 41.24
N PRO A 247 -40.36 12.34 40.29
CA PRO A 247 -40.88 13.13 39.17
C PRO A 247 -42.35 13.62 39.36
N PRO A 248 -43.07 14.10 38.32
CA PRO A 248 -43.96 13.16 37.60
C PRO A 248 -44.26 13.43 36.09
N ASP A 249 -44.79 12.38 35.47
CA ASP A 249 -45.63 12.23 34.26
C ASP A 249 -46.04 13.41 33.36
N SER A 250 -46.02 13.13 32.05
CA SER A 250 -47.24 13.18 31.21
C SER A 250 -47.12 12.21 30.01
N SER A 251 -48.25 11.84 29.39
CA SER A 251 -48.31 10.87 28.28
C SER A 251 -49.18 11.37 27.13
N LEU A 252 -48.88 10.94 25.89
CA LEU A 252 -49.81 11.05 24.76
C LEU A 252 -49.53 9.99 23.67
N GLN A 253 -50.53 9.76 22.82
CA GLN A 253 -50.76 8.47 22.16
C GLN A 253 -50.13 8.30 20.76
N SER A 254 -49.89 7.02 20.47
CA SER A 254 -49.76 6.37 19.16
C SER A 254 -50.27 7.07 17.90
N HIS A 255 -49.55 6.88 16.80
CA HIS A 255 -50.15 6.68 15.47
C HIS A 255 -49.58 5.44 14.77
N SER A 256 -50.48 4.59 14.28
CA SER A 256 -50.16 3.38 13.50
C SER A 256 -50.43 3.64 12.02
N PHE A 257 -49.56 3.16 11.13
CA PHE A 257 -49.84 3.14 9.68
C PHE A 257 -49.34 1.83 9.04
N VAL A 258 -50.22 1.19 8.27
CA VAL A 258 -50.02 -0.10 7.56
C VAL A 258 -50.72 0.02 6.19
N PRO A 259 -50.18 -0.56 5.08
CA PRO A 259 -50.44 -0.02 3.74
C PRO A 259 -51.38 -0.86 2.84
N PRO A 260 -51.83 -0.27 1.72
CA PRO A 260 -52.21 -0.96 0.48
C PRO A 260 -51.05 -0.92 -0.56
N PHE A 261 -50.91 -1.80 -1.56
CA PHE A 261 -51.53 -3.12 -1.85
C PHE A 261 -50.55 -3.90 -2.82
N PRO A 262 -50.86 -5.11 -3.35
CA PRO A 262 -49.82 -6.09 -3.71
C PRO A 262 -49.55 -6.21 -5.23
N PHE A 263 -48.59 -7.08 -5.58
CA PHE A 263 -48.49 -7.71 -6.90
C PHE A 263 -48.28 -9.23 -6.77
N GLU A 264 -48.98 -10.01 -7.60
CA GLU A 264 -48.93 -11.48 -7.63
C GLU A 264 -47.94 -12.03 -8.69
N PRO A 265 -47.48 -13.29 -8.55
CA PRO A 265 -46.54 -13.91 -9.49
C PRO A 265 -47.21 -14.49 -10.75
N VAL A 266 -46.54 -14.37 -11.89
CA VAL A 266 -46.93 -15.00 -13.17
C VAL A 266 -46.52 -16.49 -13.19
N LEU A 267 -47.38 -17.36 -13.74
CA LEU A 267 -47.26 -18.81 -13.57
C LEU A 267 -47.26 -19.60 -14.90
N MET A 268 -46.21 -20.42 -15.11
CA MET A 268 -46.13 -21.54 -16.08
C MET A 268 -46.13 -21.15 -17.58
N PRO A 269 -45.72 -22.05 -18.51
CA PRO A 269 -46.36 -23.36 -18.76
C PRO A 269 -45.59 -24.59 -18.25
N ARG A 270 -46.34 -25.64 -17.90
CA ARG A 270 -45.82 -27.02 -17.81
C ARG A 270 -45.74 -27.64 -19.21
N VAL A 271 -44.78 -28.53 -19.43
CA VAL A 271 -44.87 -29.60 -20.44
C VAL A 271 -44.77 -30.94 -19.70
N THR A 272 -45.58 -31.92 -20.12
CA THR A 272 -45.74 -33.23 -19.46
C THR A 272 -44.78 -34.30 -20.00
N ALA A 273 -44.67 -35.43 -19.28
CA ALA A 273 -43.63 -36.44 -19.44
C ALA A 273 -44.03 -37.64 -20.36
N ASP A 274 -43.23 -38.73 -20.26
CA ASP A 274 -43.26 -40.02 -20.99
C ASP A 274 -42.64 -40.02 -22.42
N LYS A 275 -41.90 -41.05 -22.90
CA LYS A 275 -41.35 -42.36 -22.40
C LYS A 275 -40.32 -42.88 -23.45
N VAL A 276 -39.36 -43.82 -23.27
CA VAL A 276 -38.85 -44.67 -22.15
C VAL A 276 -37.47 -45.29 -22.55
N MET A 277 -36.73 -45.93 -21.61
CA MET A 277 -35.54 -46.81 -21.77
C MET A 277 -34.19 -46.16 -22.21
N GLY A 278 -33.02 -46.62 -21.74
CA GLY A 278 -32.74 -47.61 -20.68
C GLY A 278 -31.24 -47.96 -20.49
N MET A 279 -30.93 -48.74 -19.42
CA MET A 279 -29.61 -49.34 -19.04
C MET A 279 -28.46 -48.39 -18.62
N GLN A 280 -27.49 -48.76 -17.77
CA GLN A 280 -27.46 -49.67 -16.58
C GLN A 280 -26.21 -49.34 -15.72
N GLN A 281 -26.19 -49.68 -14.42
CA GLN A 281 -25.08 -49.38 -13.48
C GLN A 281 -24.01 -50.48 -13.38
N ALA A 282 -22.81 -50.12 -12.89
CA ALA A 282 -21.88 -51.03 -12.21
C ALA A 282 -21.12 -50.31 -11.07
N HIS A 283 -20.81 -51.02 -9.98
CA HIS A 283 -20.11 -50.51 -8.80
C HIS A 283 -18.58 -50.71 -8.89
N MET A 284 -17.84 -49.93 -8.08
CA MET A 284 -16.60 -50.39 -7.45
C MET A 284 -16.55 -49.94 -5.98
N SER A 285 -16.00 -50.81 -5.12
CA SER A 285 -15.99 -50.66 -3.66
C SER A 285 -14.60 -50.94 -3.10
N SER A 286 -14.23 -50.37 -1.95
CA SER A 286 -13.04 -50.80 -1.18
C SER A 286 -13.21 -50.50 0.32
N PRO A 287 -12.63 -51.31 1.24
CA PRO A 287 -13.01 -51.31 2.65
C PRO A 287 -11.98 -50.65 3.60
N LEU A 288 -12.38 -50.55 4.88
CA LEU A 288 -11.62 -50.03 6.02
C LEU A 288 -10.49 -50.99 6.46
N LEU A 289 -9.43 -50.43 7.06
CA LEU A 289 -8.69 -51.11 8.14
C LEU A 289 -8.07 -50.11 9.13
N VAL A 290 -7.78 -50.58 10.35
CA VAL A 290 -7.33 -49.78 11.52
C VAL A 290 -5.92 -50.21 11.92
N CYS A 291 -5.04 -49.29 12.35
CA CYS A 291 -3.82 -49.68 13.08
C CYS A 291 -3.17 -48.54 13.92
N HIS A 292 -2.67 -48.91 15.10
CA HIS A 292 -1.78 -48.19 16.01
C HIS A 292 -1.10 -49.25 16.92
N PRO A 293 0.08 -49.03 17.53
CA PRO A 293 1.28 -48.33 17.03
C PRO A 293 2.60 -49.10 17.38
N ALA A 294 3.76 -48.42 17.23
CA ALA A 294 5.04 -48.62 17.93
C ALA A 294 6.19 -49.50 17.33
N SER A 295 7.41 -49.17 17.79
CA SER A 295 8.72 -49.86 17.71
C SER A 295 9.54 -49.86 16.40
N GLU A 296 10.63 -49.07 16.43
CA GLU A 296 11.96 -49.36 15.85
C GLU A 296 12.60 -50.61 16.53
N PRO A 297 13.75 -51.22 16.10
CA PRO A 297 14.92 -50.57 15.47
C PRO A 297 15.80 -51.40 14.49
N LEU A 298 17.00 -50.84 14.21
CA LEU A 298 18.28 -51.42 13.78
C LEU A 298 18.66 -51.45 12.28
N ASN A 299 19.94 -51.08 12.08
CA ASN A 299 20.74 -51.04 10.85
C ASN A 299 21.55 -52.36 10.74
N PRO A 300 22.02 -52.82 9.55
CA PRO A 300 23.36 -52.40 9.14
C PRO A 300 23.69 -52.38 7.61
N SER A 301 24.75 -51.64 7.28
CA SER A 301 25.57 -51.73 6.04
C SER A 301 26.69 -52.83 6.17
N PRO A 302 27.57 -53.16 5.18
CA PRO A 302 27.94 -52.40 3.96
C PRO A 302 28.36 -53.20 2.66
N GLN A 303 28.71 -52.42 1.60
CA GLN A 303 29.79 -52.61 0.59
C GLN A 303 29.83 -53.69 -0.52
N VAL A 304 30.17 -53.18 -1.74
CA VAL A 304 31.05 -53.73 -2.81
C VAL A 304 30.58 -54.87 -3.75
N GLY A 305 30.71 -54.62 -5.07
CA GLY A 305 30.68 -55.60 -6.18
C GLY A 305 30.70 -54.91 -7.57
N THR A 306 31.52 -55.35 -8.53
CA THR A 306 31.78 -54.61 -9.79
C THR A 306 31.92 -55.50 -11.05
N GLN A 307 31.57 -54.93 -12.23
CA GLN A 307 31.93 -55.37 -13.62
C GLN A 307 31.25 -56.67 -14.15
N PRO A 308 31.20 -56.98 -15.47
CA PRO A 308 31.56 -56.18 -16.69
C PRO A 308 30.55 -56.20 -17.89
N VAL A 309 30.74 -55.23 -18.82
CA VAL A 309 30.65 -55.26 -20.33
C VAL A 309 29.48 -55.96 -21.08
N LEU A 310 28.80 -55.22 -21.99
CA LEU A 310 28.67 -55.54 -23.45
C LEU A 310 28.00 -54.42 -24.30
N CYS A 311 28.32 -54.42 -25.61
CA CYS A 311 27.76 -53.67 -26.77
C CYS A 311 27.71 -54.66 -27.97
N PRO A 312 27.32 -54.37 -29.24
CA PRO A 312 26.95 -53.12 -29.95
C PRO A 312 25.58 -53.33 -30.71
N PRO A 313 25.27 -52.89 -31.97
CA PRO A 313 25.86 -51.88 -32.88
C PRO A 313 24.84 -50.90 -33.53
N ALA A 314 25.32 -50.07 -34.48
CA ALA A 314 24.49 -49.30 -35.42
C ALA A 314 25.09 -49.31 -36.86
N ALA A 315 24.21 -49.39 -37.86
CA ALA A 315 24.44 -49.24 -39.32
C ALA A 315 23.04 -49.14 -39.98
N GLY A 316 22.82 -48.77 -41.25
CA GLY A 316 23.70 -48.36 -42.35
C GLY A 316 22.85 -48.35 -43.65
N SER A 317 23.05 -47.39 -44.57
CA SER A 317 22.16 -47.17 -45.73
C SER A 317 22.50 -48.03 -46.95
N ASN A 318 21.50 -48.46 -47.74
CA ASN A 318 21.50 -48.30 -49.22
C ASN A 318 20.15 -48.67 -49.90
N ALA A 319 20.09 -48.40 -51.21
CA ALA A 319 18.87 -48.19 -52.02
C ALA A 319 18.41 -49.40 -52.89
N VAL A 320 17.63 -49.09 -53.95
CA VAL A 320 17.00 -49.98 -54.97
C VAL A 320 15.68 -50.63 -54.51
N GLY A 321 14.59 -50.63 -55.29
CA GLY A 321 14.36 -50.06 -56.63
C GLY A 321 12.87 -50.00 -56.99
N MET A 322 12.53 -49.36 -58.11
CA MET A 322 11.15 -49.03 -58.53
C MET A 322 10.71 -49.83 -59.78
N SER A 323 9.43 -49.65 -60.18
CA SER A 323 8.82 -50.02 -61.49
C SER A 323 8.46 -51.49 -61.71
N PHE A 324 7.53 -51.87 -62.61
CA PHE A 324 6.63 -51.14 -63.54
C PHE A 324 5.14 -51.49 -63.19
N VAL A 325 4.07 -50.94 -63.78
CA VAL A 325 3.61 -50.88 -65.19
C VAL A 325 2.69 -49.65 -65.40
N ASN A 326 2.50 -49.24 -66.66
CA ASN A 326 1.64 -48.13 -67.10
C ASN A 326 0.76 -48.59 -68.29
N GLN A 327 -0.18 -47.73 -68.75
CA GLN A 327 -1.17 -47.95 -69.82
C GLN A 327 -2.37 -48.87 -69.42
N ASP A 328 -3.61 -48.67 -69.92
CA ASP A 328 -3.98 -47.99 -71.17
C ASP A 328 -5.36 -47.26 -71.22
N PHE A 329 -5.45 -46.31 -72.18
CA PHE A 329 -6.61 -45.69 -72.88
C PHE A 329 -7.75 -44.83 -72.24
N LEU A 330 -8.32 -44.00 -73.14
CA LEU A 330 -9.32 -42.92 -72.99
C LEU A 330 -10.51 -43.12 -73.96
N HIS A 331 -11.69 -42.52 -73.67
CA HIS A 331 -12.30 -41.42 -74.49
C HIS A 331 -13.77 -41.07 -74.19
N LYS A 332 -14.05 -39.74 -74.03
CA LYS A 332 -15.21 -38.92 -74.47
C LYS A 332 -15.28 -37.65 -73.59
N LEU A 333 -14.70 -36.48 -73.92
CA LEU A 333 -14.90 -35.52 -75.02
C LEU A 333 -16.31 -34.88 -75.13
N LYS A 334 -16.49 -33.63 -74.66
CA LYS A 334 -16.53 -32.39 -75.49
C LYS A 334 -16.87 -31.10 -74.68
N THR A 335 -16.44 -29.95 -75.22
CA THR A 335 -16.92 -28.58 -74.93
C THR A 335 -17.79 -28.09 -76.12
N PRO A 336 -18.58 -26.99 -76.03
CA PRO A 336 -18.05 -25.64 -76.34
C PRO A 336 -18.79 -24.40 -75.71
N SER A 337 -18.29 -23.20 -76.09
CA SER A 337 -18.99 -21.90 -76.30
C SER A 337 -19.40 -20.97 -75.14
N GLN A 338 -19.35 -19.66 -75.46
CA GLN A 338 -19.76 -18.46 -74.70
C GLN A 338 -20.78 -17.64 -75.53
N GLN A 339 -21.13 -16.42 -75.07
CA GLN A 339 -21.82 -15.33 -75.80
C GLN A 339 -23.35 -15.51 -76.02
N ASP A 340 -24.21 -14.47 -75.97
CA ASP A 340 -24.00 -13.04 -75.68
C ASP A 340 -25.27 -12.27 -75.20
N GLN A 341 -25.11 -10.99 -74.85
CA GLN A 341 -26.05 -9.84 -75.00
C GLN A 341 -27.24 -9.52 -74.04
N LEU A 342 -27.25 -8.23 -73.64
CA LEU A 342 -28.35 -7.24 -73.53
C LEU A 342 -29.38 -7.19 -72.34
N GLN A 343 -29.05 -6.32 -71.37
CA GLN A 343 -29.81 -5.12 -70.90
C GLN A 343 -31.37 -5.11 -70.74
N GLN A 344 -31.81 -4.91 -69.47
CA GLN A 344 -32.90 -4.05 -68.90
C GLN A 344 -34.15 -3.64 -69.74
N PRO A 345 -35.40 -3.55 -69.18
CA PRO A 345 -35.69 -2.79 -67.93
C PRO A 345 -36.94 -3.15 -67.02
N VAL A 346 -36.85 -2.75 -65.74
CA VAL A 346 -37.86 -2.00 -64.90
C VAL A 346 -39.33 -2.50 -64.61
N LEU A 347 -39.70 -2.47 -63.30
CA LEU A 347 -41.03 -2.25 -62.62
C LEU A 347 -41.95 -3.40 -62.05
N HIS A 348 -42.34 -3.18 -60.78
CA HIS A 348 -43.58 -3.50 -59.99
C HIS A 348 -44.28 -4.90 -59.83
N LYS A 349 -44.32 -5.37 -58.56
CA LYS A 349 -45.48 -5.70 -57.62
C LYS A 349 -46.71 -6.51 -58.11
N PRO A 350 -47.32 -7.41 -57.30
CA PRO A 350 -47.85 -7.21 -55.91
C PRO A 350 -47.14 -8.09 -54.83
N ALA A 351 -47.23 -7.93 -53.49
CA ALA A 351 -48.34 -7.79 -52.51
C ALA A 351 -49.17 -9.10 -52.33
N LEU A 352 -49.62 -9.56 -51.15
CA LEU A 352 -49.54 -9.18 -49.70
C LEU A 352 -49.92 -10.48 -48.89
N ALA A 353 -49.93 -10.68 -47.55
CA ALA A 353 -49.71 -9.98 -46.26
C ALA A 353 -49.41 -11.07 -45.17
N PRO A 354 -49.33 -10.82 -43.84
CA PRO A 354 -49.16 -9.55 -43.10
C PRO A 354 -47.94 -9.54 -42.14
N SER A 355 -47.43 -8.34 -41.83
CA SER A 355 -46.43 -8.12 -40.76
C SER A 355 -46.95 -7.10 -39.76
N PHE A 356 -46.77 -7.37 -38.46
CA PHE A 356 -47.05 -6.43 -37.37
C PHE A 356 -45.76 -5.78 -36.85
N LEU A 357 -45.91 -4.57 -36.32
CA LEU A 357 -44.82 -3.57 -36.19
C LEU A 357 -44.19 -3.54 -34.80
N PRO A 358 -42.90 -3.19 -34.69
CA PRO A 358 -42.38 -2.41 -33.57
C PRO A 358 -42.71 -0.92 -33.83
N SER A 359 -43.67 -0.34 -33.10
CA SER A 359 -44.13 1.04 -33.34
C SER A 359 -44.27 1.89 -32.08
N HIS A 360 -43.41 2.92 -32.00
CA HIS A 360 -43.53 4.15 -31.23
C HIS A 360 -43.75 4.08 -29.70
N SER A 361 -42.66 4.32 -28.97
CA SER A 361 -42.59 5.55 -28.17
C SER A 361 -41.40 6.38 -28.64
N HIS A 362 -41.46 7.71 -28.56
CA HIS A 362 -40.38 8.59 -29.03
C HIS A 362 -39.18 8.54 -28.09
N LEU A 363 -37.95 8.51 -28.64
CA LEU A 363 -36.82 9.06 -27.90
C LEU A 363 -37.03 10.57 -27.79
N ALA A 364 -37.28 11.04 -26.57
CA ALA A 364 -37.17 12.46 -26.25
C ALA A 364 -35.70 12.76 -25.92
N THR A 365 -35.07 13.62 -26.71
CA THR A 365 -33.85 14.34 -26.32
C THR A 365 -34.23 15.52 -25.42
N PRO A 366 -33.55 15.69 -24.28
CA PRO A 366 -33.26 17.03 -23.77
C PRO A 366 -31.75 17.22 -23.62
N GLU A 367 -31.21 18.25 -24.28
CA GLU A 367 -29.88 18.76 -23.95
C GLU A 367 -29.96 19.66 -22.71
N CYS A 368 -29.20 19.33 -21.67
CA CYS A 368 -28.83 20.23 -20.56
C CYS A 368 -27.70 19.54 -19.76
N PHE A 369 -26.58 20.17 -19.38
CA PHE A 369 -26.20 21.58 -19.48
C PHE A 369 -24.84 21.75 -20.19
N LYS A 370 -24.73 22.83 -20.98
CA LYS A 370 -23.48 23.59 -21.18
C LYS A 370 -23.79 25.07 -21.06
N GLU A 371 -22.80 25.83 -20.59
CA GLU A 371 -22.93 27.25 -20.28
C GLU A 371 -23.08 28.12 -21.54
N PRO A 372 -23.76 29.28 -21.45
CA PRO A 372 -24.00 30.15 -22.61
C PRO A 372 -22.74 30.93 -23.01
N VAL A 373 -22.30 30.76 -24.27
CA VAL A 373 -21.30 31.61 -24.92
C VAL A 373 -21.94 32.28 -26.14
N VAL A 374 -22.11 33.61 -26.09
CA VAL A 374 -22.82 34.39 -27.11
C VAL A 374 -21.86 35.33 -27.85
N LYS A 375 -21.74 35.15 -29.18
CA LYS A 375 -21.10 36.06 -30.15
C LYS A 375 -21.70 35.81 -31.56
N PRO A 376 -21.72 36.80 -32.49
CA PRO A 376 -21.85 38.24 -32.26
C PRO A 376 -22.83 38.97 -33.24
N GLY A 377 -23.68 39.86 -32.69
CA GLY A 377 -24.05 41.16 -33.28
C GLY A 377 -24.90 41.29 -34.57
N ALA A 378 -26.05 41.96 -34.45
CA ALA A 378 -26.62 42.82 -35.50
C ALA A 378 -27.61 43.88 -34.95
N PHE A 379 -27.10 45.10 -34.72
CA PHE A 379 -27.76 46.43 -34.72
C PHE A 379 -29.14 46.74 -34.07
N ASN A 380 -29.09 47.76 -33.20
CA ASN A 380 -30.10 48.80 -32.89
C ASN A 380 -31.42 48.36 -32.19
N SER A 381 -31.90 49.06 -31.15
CA SER A 381 -31.73 50.49 -30.82
C SER A 381 -31.71 50.80 -29.29
N MET A 382 -31.27 52.02 -28.97
CA MET A 382 -31.23 52.67 -27.65
C MET A 382 -32.64 53.04 -27.12
N PRO A 383 -32.87 53.51 -25.85
CA PRO A 383 -31.93 54.28 -25.01
C PRO A 383 -31.93 54.12 -23.46
N VAL A 384 -30.97 54.83 -22.84
CA VAL A 384 -31.05 55.50 -21.50
C VAL A 384 -30.96 54.65 -20.20
N ALA A 385 -30.22 55.22 -19.24
CA ALA A 385 -30.00 54.79 -17.84
C ALA A 385 -30.75 55.78 -16.88
N PRO A 386 -30.47 56.00 -15.57
CA PRO A 386 -29.41 55.51 -14.66
C PRO A 386 -29.90 55.21 -13.21
N ILE A 387 -28.99 55.41 -12.22
CA ILE A 387 -29.21 55.64 -10.75
C ILE A 387 -29.00 54.43 -9.82
N GLN A 388 -28.50 54.73 -8.61
CA GLN A 388 -27.99 53.83 -7.58
C GLN A 388 -28.72 54.02 -6.21
N SER A 389 -28.40 53.14 -5.26
CA SER A 389 -28.46 53.30 -3.79
C SER A 389 -29.81 53.48 -3.07
N LEU A 390 -30.11 52.58 -2.12
CA LEU A 390 -29.97 52.76 -0.65
C LEU A 390 -30.15 51.39 0.08
N PRO A 391 -29.81 51.21 1.39
CA PRO A 391 -29.47 49.88 1.94
C PRO A 391 -30.12 49.44 3.29
N GLN A 392 -29.80 48.18 3.66
CA GLN A 392 -29.56 47.62 5.02
C GLN A 392 -30.68 47.06 5.94
N ASN A 393 -30.29 45.99 6.66
CA ASN A 393 -30.85 45.34 7.88
C ASN A 393 -32.19 44.58 7.74
N LYS A 394 -32.46 43.46 8.45
CA LYS A 394 -31.95 42.97 9.76
C LYS A 394 -32.03 41.42 9.89
N GLU A 395 -31.46 40.84 10.95
CA GLU A 395 -31.42 39.40 11.27
C GLU A 395 -32.56 38.90 12.20
N VAL A 396 -32.72 37.58 12.33
CA VAL A 396 -33.25 36.86 13.51
C VAL A 396 -32.49 35.53 13.66
N ASP A 397 -32.12 35.14 14.89
CA ASP A 397 -31.33 33.94 15.21
C ASP A 397 -31.91 33.18 16.44
N VAL A 398 -31.80 31.84 16.49
CA VAL A 398 -32.36 30.99 17.57
C VAL A 398 -31.57 29.68 17.79
N PHE A 399 -30.93 29.58 18.97
CA PHE A 399 -30.83 28.44 19.93
C PHE A 399 -31.07 26.97 19.49
N ALA A 400 -30.38 25.94 20.03
CA ALA A 400 -29.49 25.86 21.21
C ALA A 400 -28.45 24.71 21.13
N GLN A 401 -27.44 24.75 22.01
CA GLN A 401 -26.62 23.60 22.43
C GLN A 401 -26.81 23.31 23.94
N SER A 402 -26.52 22.09 24.40
CA SER A 402 -26.49 21.77 25.84
C SER A 402 -25.43 20.74 26.23
N LYS A 403 -24.36 21.24 26.89
CA LYS A 403 -23.51 20.63 27.94
C LYS A 403 -23.05 19.16 27.78
N SER A 404 -21.74 18.99 27.63
CA SER A 404 -21.02 17.77 27.96
C SER A 404 -20.91 17.54 29.47
N ILE A 405 -20.91 16.27 29.90
CA ILE A 405 -20.54 15.86 31.27
C ILE A 405 -19.63 14.63 31.16
N SER A 406 -18.46 14.68 31.80
CA SER A 406 -17.53 13.56 31.89
C SER A 406 -16.89 13.51 33.28
N ASN A 407 -17.37 12.61 34.13
CA ASN A 407 -16.76 12.29 35.42
C ASN A 407 -16.01 10.95 35.34
N THR A 408 -14.81 10.90 35.94
CA THR A 408 -14.05 9.66 36.12
C THR A 408 -13.49 9.59 37.55
N LEU A 409 -13.66 8.43 38.20
CA LEU A 409 -13.13 8.10 39.52
C LEU A 409 -12.43 6.70 39.46
N PRO A 410 -11.59 6.33 40.44
CA PRO A 410 -10.24 5.87 40.09
C PRO A 410 -9.96 4.39 40.35
N VAL A 411 -8.75 3.96 39.97
CA VAL A 411 -8.14 2.68 40.37
C VAL A 411 -6.86 2.96 41.18
N VAL A 412 -6.59 2.12 42.19
CA VAL A 412 -5.56 2.32 43.23
C VAL A 412 -4.25 1.61 42.85
N PRO A 413 -3.06 2.20 43.08
CA PRO A 413 -1.77 1.55 42.85
C PRO A 413 -1.34 0.62 44.01
N MET A 414 -0.58 -0.43 43.72
CA MET A 414 0.16 -1.21 44.71
C MET A 414 1.62 -0.72 44.84
N GLN A 415 2.22 -0.94 46.01
CA GLN A 415 3.52 -0.42 46.40
C GLN A 415 4.70 -1.22 45.83
N ALA A 416 5.83 -0.54 45.61
CA ALA A 416 7.13 -1.17 45.36
C ALA A 416 7.85 -1.52 46.68
N VAL A 417 8.80 -2.45 46.60
CA VAL A 417 9.72 -2.81 47.69
C VAL A 417 11.17 -2.50 47.28
N SER A 418 11.98 -2.05 48.24
CA SER A 418 13.28 -1.40 48.02
C SER A 418 14.40 -2.31 47.48
N ALA A 419 15.39 -1.68 46.84
CA ALA A 419 16.53 -2.33 46.19
C ALA A 419 17.73 -2.62 47.12
N VAL A 420 18.69 -3.41 46.62
CA VAL A 420 20.08 -3.50 47.10
C VAL A 420 21.05 -3.38 45.91
N SER A 421 22.22 -2.79 46.15
CA SER A 421 23.19 -2.21 45.19
C SER A 421 24.09 -3.16 44.41
N GLY A 422 24.62 -2.70 43.25
CA GLY A 422 25.70 -3.39 42.51
C GLY A 422 26.40 -2.58 41.39
N VAL A 423 27.32 -1.68 41.76
CA VAL A 423 28.50 -1.19 40.98
C VAL A 423 28.28 -0.55 39.58
N GLU A 424 28.19 0.78 39.55
CA GLU A 424 29.15 1.78 38.96
C GLU A 424 30.07 1.46 37.73
N PRO A 425 30.54 2.47 36.95
CA PRO A 425 29.75 3.18 35.94
C PRO A 425 30.44 3.24 34.54
N SER A 426 29.79 3.90 33.57
CA SER A 426 30.47 4.42 32.36
C SER A 426 29.83 5.73 31.91
N VAL A 427 30.66 6.69 31.49
CA VAL A 427 30.29 8.12 31.41
C VAL A 427 29.98 8.55 29.98
N LEU A 428 28.79 9.14 29.80
CA LEU A 428 28.47 10.02 28.66
C LEU A 428 29.10 11.40 28.90
N LEU A 429 29.89 11.90 27.96
CA LEU A 429 30.07 13.35 27.79
C LEU A 429 30.16 13.73 26.31
N SER A 430 29.31 14.68 25.94
CA SER A 430 29.46 15.55 24.77
C SER A 430 30.59 16.56 25.02
N PRO A 431 31.07 17.22 23.96
CA PRO A 431 31.12 18.68 24.08
C PRO A 431 30.67 19.43 22.81
N SER A 432 30.42 20.72 23.00
CA SER A 432 30.28 21.75 21.96
C SER A 432 30.79 23.08 22.51
N VAL A 433 30.78 24.12 21.67
CA VAL A 433 31.19 25.51 21.97
C VAL A 433 32.71 25.76 22.01
N PHE A 434 33.21 26.49 21.01
CA PHE A 434 33.67 27.88 21.21
C PHE A 434 33.70 28.67 19.89
N GLN A 435 33.59 30.00 19.97
CA GLN A 435 33.57 30.92 18.83
C GLN A 435 34.84 31.79 18.72
N GLN A 436 35.15 32.13 17.46
CA GLN A 436 35.80 33.35 16.94
C GLN A 436 36.69 34.23 17.85
N ALA A 437 37.91 34.47 17.38
CA ALA A 437 38.57 35.79 17.40
C ALA A 437 39.49 35.91 16.16
N ALA A 438 39.81 37.13 15.72
CA ALA A 438 40.61 37.37 14.51
C ALA A 438 41.71 38.43 14.72
N ALA A 439 42.89 38.20 14.15
CA ALA A 439 44.02 39.15 14.09
C ALA A 439 44.91 38.89 12.86
N LYS A 440 45.76 39.86 12.50
CA LYS A 440 46.65 39.88 11.32
C LYS A 440 47.94 40.71 11.63
N PRO A 441 48.96 40.87 10.75
CA PRO A 441 50.25 40.17 10.91
C PRO A 441 51.53 41.07 10.96
N THR A 442 52.67 40.45 11.34
CA THR A 442 54.09 40.87 11.16
C THR A 442 54.96 39.59 11.22
N GLU A 443 55.97 39.30 10.37
CA GLU A 443 57.34 39.89 10.23
C GLU A 443 58.26 39.65 11.46
N THR A 444 59.54 39.22 11.39
CA THR A 444 60.48 38.98 10.25
C THR A 444 61.70 38.08 10.65
N GLU A 445 62.35 37.42 9.67
CA GLU A 445 63.75 36.85 9.62
C GLU A 445 64.22 35.88 10.77
N ILE A 446 65.29 35.06 10.70
CA ILE A 446 66.70 35.16 10.22
C ILE A 446 67.16 33.86 9.46
N LYS A 447 68.45 33.73 9.07
CA LYS A 447 68.96 33.06 7.84
C LYS A 447 70.42 32.49 8.03
N LEU A 448 70.91 31.65 7.08
CA LEU A 448 72.35 31.24 6.83
C LEU A 448 72.93 30.09 7.74
N ILE A 449 73.99 29.27 7.44
CA ILE A 449 74.89 28.98 6.27
C ILE A 449 75.75 27.66 6.46
N SER A 450 76.28 27.02 5.38
CA SER A 450 77.48 26.09 5.30
C SER A 450 77.50 24.68 5.97
N THR A 451 78.37 23.67 5.64
CA THR A 451 79.13 23.21 4.42
C THR A 451 79.59 21.72 4.52
N SER A 452 80.14 21.15 3.42
CA SER A 452 80.70 19.78 3.13
C SER A 452 82.07 19.45 3.85
N PRO A 453 82.89 18.38 3.56
CA PRO A 453 82.88 17.35 2.46
C PRO A 453 83.42 15.87 2.70
N LEU A 454 83.18 14.96 1.70
CA LEU A 454 83.98 13.79 1.22
C LEU A 454 84.28 12.58 2.18
N THR A 455 84.63 11.34 1.75
CA THR A 455 85.31 10.82 0.52
C THR A 455 85.03 9.30 0.21
N LEU A 456 84.90 8.90 -1.07
CA LEU A 456 84.93 7.51 -1.64
C LEU A 456 83.81 6.50 -1.19
N GLY A 457 83.63 5.28 -1.73
CA GLY A 457 84.38 4.44 -2.71
C GLY A 457 83.50 3.40 -3.50
N PRO A 458 84.06 2.36 -4.20
CA PRO A 458 83.41 1.81 -5.41
C PRO A 458 83.02 0.29 -5.46
N ALA A 459 81.90 -0.03 -6.15
CA ALA A 459 81.67 -1.19 -7.06
C ALA A 459 80.18 -1.26 -7.57
N ASP A 460 79.95 -1.51 -8.87
CA ASP A 460 78.63 -1.58 -9.55
C ASP A 460 78.35 -3.01 -10.14
N PRO A 461 77.30 -3.30 -10.96
CA PRO A 461 76.01 -2.66 -11.30
C PRO A 461 74.81 -3.69 -11.15
N PRO A 462 73.61 -3.59 -11.79
CA PRO A 462 72.94 -2.50 -12.54
C PRO A 462 71.47 -2.16 -12.13
N THR A 463 71.09 -0.90 -12.37
CA THR A 463 69.72 -0.36 -12.68
C THR A 463 68.47 -0.83 -11.92
N SER A 464 67.85 0.12 -11.18
CA SER A 464 66.45 0.07 -10.69
C SER A 464 65.52 0.99 -11.52
N LEU A 465 64.20 0.79 -11.41
CA LEU A 465 63.19 1.67 -12.03
C LEU A 465 63.00 2.98 -11.24
N PRO A 466 62.62 4.10 -11.89
CA PRO A 466 62.41 5.40 -11.24
C PRO A 466 61.11 5.45 -10.42
N THR A 467 61.21 5.75 -9.12
CA THR A 467 60.05 5.97 -8.25
C THR A 467 59.49 7.38 -8.42
N ALA A 468 58.49 7.54 -9.28
CA ALA A 468 57.80 8.81 -9.44
C ALA A 468 56.83 9.09 -8.28
N LEU A 469 57.04 10.20 -7.56
CA LEU A 469 56.08 10.72 -6.58
C LEU A 469 54.91 11.38 -7.33
N PHE A 470 53.78 10.67 -7.44
CA PHE A 470 52.58 11.18 -8.08
C PHE A 470 51.96 12.35 -7.30
N SER A 471 51.56 13.40 -8.03
CA SER A 471 50.82 14.53 -7.46
C SER A 471 49.46 14.10 -6.91
N LYS A 472 48.89 14.88 -5.99
CA LYS A 472 47.56 14.60 -5.41
C LYS A 472 46.47 14.45 -6.47
N THR A 473 46.54 15.23 -7.55
CA THR A 473 45.68 15.11 -8.74
C THR A 473 45.90 13.81 -9.51
N GLN A 474 47.15 13.39 -9.75
CA GLN A 474 47.42 12.10 -10.42
C GLN A 474 46.98 10.90 -9.57
N LEU A 475 47.10 10.99 -8.25
CA LEU A 475 46.53 9.98 -7.34
C LEU A 475 45.00 10.01 -7.36
N GLN A 476 44.37 11.18 -7.52
CA GLN A 476 42.93 11.31 -7.63
C GLN A 476 42.41 10.76 -8.96
N ASP A 477 43.09 11.04 -10.09
CA ASP A 477 42.80 10.47 -11.40
C ASP A 477 43.06 8.95 -11.43
N ALA A 478 44.15 8.48 -10.84
CA ALA A 478 44.43 7.05 -10.71
C ALA A 478 43.40 6.34 -9.83
N LEU A 479 42.94 6.97 -8.73
CA LEU A 479 41.87 6.44 -7.89
C LEU A 479 40.53 6.45 -8.62
N ILE A 480 40.22 7.48 -9.42
CA ILE A 480 39.04 7.51 -10.31
C ILE A 480 39.16 6.42 -11.39
N HIS A 481 40.36 6.13 -11.88
CA HIS A 481 40.59 5.07 -12.87
C HIS A 481 40.48 3.66 -12.26
N LEU A 482 40.96 3.46 -11.03
CA LEU A 482 40.77 2.25 -10.23
C LEU A 482 39.31 2.06 -9.85
N LEU A 483 38.60 3.10 -9.43
CA LEU A 483 37.15 3.05 -9.17
C LEU A 483 36.38 2.71 -10.46
N LYS A 484 36.76 3.25 -11.63
CA LYS A 484 36.19 2.83 -12.92
C LYS A 484 36.50 1.37 -13.28
N LEU A 485 37.65 0.84 -12.87
CA LEU A 485 38.03 -0.56 -13.10
C LEU A 485 37.37 -1.53 -12.09
N VAL A 486 37.01 -1.07 -10.89
CA VAL A 486 36.36 -1.88 -9.84
C VAL A 486 34.83 -1.81 -9.90
N PHE A 487 34.24 -0.71 -10.40
CA PHE A 487 32.80 -0.56 -10.64
C PHE A 487 32.36 -0.89 -12.08
N MET A 488 33.20 -1.58 -12.85
CA MET A 488 32.84 -2.15 -14.16
C MET A 488 33.24 -3.62 -14.24
N GLU A 489 32.37 -4.51 -13.77
CA GLU A 489 32.37 -5.89 -14.26
C GLU A 489 32.00 -5.89 -15.75
N ASP A 490 33.01 -5.99 -16.59
CA ASP A 490 32.99 -6.58 -17.93
C ASP A 490 31.76 -6.30 -18.83
N TYR A 491 31.31 -5.03 -18.93
CA TYR A 491 30.44 -4.60 -20.03
C TYR A 491 31.20 -4.64 -21.37
N HIS A 492 31.30 -5.86 -21.91
CA HIS A 492 31.75 -6.13 -23.26
C HIS A 492 30.66 -5.66 -24.22
N LYS A 493 30.84 -4.44 -24.75
CA LYS A 493 29.94 -3.86 -25.75
C LYS A 493 29.67 -4.91 -26.85
N PRO A 494 28.40 -5.30 -27.09
CA PRO A 494 28.11 -6.35 -28.07
C PRO A 494 28.58 -5.98 -29.47
N ASP A 495 29.25 -6.92 -30.12
CA ASP A 495 29.64 -6.76 -31.53
C ASP A 495 28.41 -6.65 -32.45
N GLN A 496 28.61 -6.13 -33.66
CA GLN A 496 27.51 -5.91 -34.60
C GLN A 496 26.81 -7.20 -35.06
N GLN A 497 27.45 -8.38 -34.96
CA GLN A 497 26.74 -9.64 -35.23
C GLN A 497 25.81 -10.02 -34.07
N THR A 498 26.20 -9.78 -32.82
CA THR A 498 25.31 -9.92 -31.65
C THR A 498 24.13 -8.96 -31.76
N LEU A 499 24.39 -7.66 -31.99
CA LEU A 499 23.34 -6.65 -32.14
C LEU A 499 22.39 -6.99 -33.30
N GLN A 500 22.91 -7.49 -34.43
CA GLN A 500 22.07 -7.91 -35.54
C GLN A 500 21.29 -9.21 -35.26
N THR A 501 21.85 -10.18 -34.52
CA THR A 501 21.08 -11.35 -34.08
C THR A 501 19.94 -10.93 -33.15
N LEU A 502 20.14 -9.96 -32.25
CA LEU A 502 19.08 -9.42 -31.39
C LEU A 502 17.98 -8.71 -32.21
N ARG A 503 18.33 -7.88 -33.20
CA ARG A 503 17.33 -7.31 -34.14
C ARG A 503 16.56 -8.41 -34.91
N ASN A 504 17.26 -9.46 -35.34
CA ASN A 504 16.65 -10.60 -36.02
C ASN A 504 15.70 -11.38 -35.10
N ILE A 505 16.06 -11.59 -33.82
CA ILE A 505 15.20 -12.22 -32.81
C ILE A 505 13.97 -11.34 -32.56
N ALA A 506 14.13 -10.05 -32.28
CA ALA A 506 13.01 -9.12 -32.08
C ALA A 506 11.99 -9.19 -33.23
N ASN A 507 12.44 -9.24 -34.49
CA ASN A 507 11.55 -9.43 -35.63
C ASN A 507 10.87 -10.82 -35.64
N ARG A 508 11.55 -11.91 -35.25
CA ARG A 508 10.92 -13.23 -35.04
C ARG A 508 9.87 -13.20 -33.92
N LEU A 509 10.10 -12.47 -32.84
CA LEU A 509 9.12 -12.30 -31.76
C LEU A 509 7.86 -11.56 -32.23
N ARG A 510 8.00 -10.51 -33.06
CA ARG A 510 6.87 -9.86 -33.75
C ARG A 510 6.11 -10.84 -34.65
N ILE A 511 6.83 -11.52 -35.54
CA ILE A 511 6.28 -12.51 -36.49
C ILE A 511 5.47 -13.58 -35.76
N ASN A 512 6.01 -14.13 -34.66
CA ASN A 512 5.35 -15.15 -33.86
C ASN A 512 4.12 -14.62 -33.13
N SER A 513 4.20 -13.41 -32.53
CA SER A 513 3.06 -12.75 -31.86
C SER A 513 1.91 -12.45 -32.82
N ILE A 514 2.22 -11.95 -34.02
CA ILE A 514 1.24 -11.67 -35.08
C ILE A 514 0.61 -12.97 -35.58
N LYS A 515 1.41 -14.00 -35.90
CA LYS A 515 0.88 -15.30 -36.37
C LYS A 515 -0.02 -15.96 -35.33
N ALA A 516 0.35 -15.92 -34.05
CA ALA A 516 -0.42 -16.55 -32.97
C ALA A 516 -1.78 -15.86 -32.75
N THR A 517 -1.79 -14.53 -32.63
CA THR A 517 -3.03 -13.75 -32.41
C THR A 517 -3.94 -13.74 -33.63
N THR A 518 -3.39 -13.67 -34.84
CA THR A 518 -4.15 -13.79 -36.10
C THR A 518 -4.80 -15.18 -36.21
N ALA A 519 -4.07 -16.26 -35.91
CA ALA A 519 -4.62 -17.62 -35.96
C ALA A 519 -5.65 -17.90 -34.84
N ALA A 520 -5.56 -17.21 -33.71
CA ALA A 520 -6.53 -17.29 -32.60
C ALA A 520 -7.74 -16.34 -32.76
N GLY A 521 -7.77 -15.49 -33.78
CA GLY A 521 -8.81 -14.47 -33.98
C GLY A 521 -8.91 -13.45 -32.85
N SER A 522 -7.90 -13.33 -31.99
CA SER A 522 -7.94 -12.52 -30.76
C SER A 522 -6.54 -12.24 -30.19
N GLY A 523 -6.43 -11.26 -29.29
CA GLY A 523 -5.19 -10.94 -28.56
C GLY A 523 -4.51 -9.62 -28.97
N HIS A 524 -3.30 -9.38 -28.46
CA HIS A 524 -2.72 -8.04 -28.35
C HIS A 524 -1.39 -7.86 -29.13
N PRO A 525 -1.32 -8.13 -30.46
CA PRO A 525 -0.06 -8.06 -31.21
C PRO A 525 0.60 -6.67 -31.13
N SER A 526 -0.20 -5.60 -31.11
CA SER A 526 0.29 -4.22 -30.97
C SER A 526 1.04 -3.98 -29.64
N SER A 527 0.57 -4.56 -28.52
CA SER A 527 1.25 -4.54 -27.22
C SER A 527 2.44 -5.50 -27.13
N CYS A 528 2.52 -6.52 -27.99
CA CYS A 528 3.68 -7.41 -28.10
C CYS A 528 4.83 -6.74 -28.88
N CYS A 529 4.49 -6.01 -29.94
CA CYS A 529 5.46 -5.44 -30.88
C CYS A 529 6.22 -4.22 -30.35
N SER A 530 5.70 -3.49 -29.36
CA SER A 530 6.43 -2.44 -28.64
C SER A 530 7.59 -3.01 -27.83
N ALA A 531 7.39 -4.15 -27.17
CA ALA A 531 8.38 -4.79 -26.29
C ALA A 531 9.33 -5.77 -27.00
N ALA A 532 9.35 -5.87 -28.33
CA ALA A 532 10.05 -6.94 -29.03
C ALA A 532 11.58 -6.87 -28.88
N GLU A 533 12.19 -5.69 -28.94
CA GLU A 533 13.63 -5.52 -28.67
C GLU A 533 13.95 -5.74 -27.18
N ILE A 534 13.12 -5.21 -26.27
CA ILE A 534 13.24 -5.40 -24.82
C ILE A 534 13.31 -6.90 -24.49
N MET A 535 12.32 -7.67 -24.96
CA MET A 535 12.25 -9.12 -24.76
C MET A 535 13.42 -9.86 -25.42
N SER A 536 13.87 -9.41 -26.59
CA SER A 536 15.03 -10.01 -27.28
C SER A 536 16.34 -9.82 -26.51
N VAL A 537 16.62 -8.60 -26.04
CA VAL A 537 17.86 -8.32 -25.28
C VAL A 537 17.81 -9.02 -23.94
N LEU A 538 16.66 -8.93 -23.25
CA LEU A 538 16.51 -9.50 -21.93
C LEU A 538 16.73 -11.02 -21.91
N PHE A 539 16.10 -11.77 -22.83
CA PHE A 539 16.18 -13.24 -22.85
C PHE A 539 17.42 -13.80 -23.56
N PHE A 540 18.07 -13.07 -24.47
CA PHE A 540 19.17 -13.61 -25.29
C PHE A 540 20.50 -12.85 -25.14
N HIS A 541 20.62 -11.99 -24.13
CA HIS A 541 21.86 -11.32 -23.77
C HIS A 541 21.99 -11.05 -22.25
N THR A 542 20.91 -10.63 -21.58
CA THR A 542 20.96 -10.21 -20.17
C THR A 542 20.72 -11.33 -19.17
N MET A 543 19.62 -12.07 -19.27
CA MET A 543 19.19 -13.00 -18.23
C MET A 543 20.04 -14.28 -18.20
N LYS A 544 20.35 -14.73 -16.97
CA LYS A 544 20.94 -16.03 -16.67
C LYS A 544 19.82 -17.05 -16.34
N TYR A 545 19.51 -17.99 -17.23
CA TYR A 545 18.47 -19.02 -16.99
C TYR A 545 18.66 -20.30 -17.81
N LYS A 546 18.08 -21.40 -17.32
CA LYS A 546 18.07 -22.75 -17.93
C LYS A 546 16.81 -22.93 -18.80
N PRO A 547 16.91 -22.98 -20.14
CA PRO A 547 15.73 -23.01 -21.02
C PRO A 547 14.86 -24.27 -20.85
N GLU A 548 15.49 -25.40 -20.55
CA GLU A 548 14.85 -26.70 -20.30
C GLU A 548 14.17 -26.83 -18.93
N ASP A 549 14.60 -26.05 -17.93
CA ASP A 549 14.02 -25.99 -16.59
C ASP A 549 13.68 -24.54 -16.20
N PRO A 550 12.52 -24.01 -16.64
CA PRO A 550 12.14 -22.62 -16.36
C PRO A 550 11.93 -22.32 -14.88
N ARG A 551 11.54 -23.33 -14.07
CA ARG A 551 11.27 -23.21 -12.63
C ARG A 551 12.54 -23.35 -11.78
N ASN A 552 13.71 -23.61 -12.37
CA ASN A 552 14.96 -23.81 -11.63
C ASN A 552 15.18 -22.70 -10.58
N PRO A 553 15.53 -23.03 -9.32
CA PRO A 553 15.64 -22.04 -8.25
C PRO A 553 16.75 -21.00 -8.49
N ASN A 554 17.69 -21.26 -9.39
CA ASN A 554 18.82 -20.37 -9.73
C ASN A 554 18.55 -19.39 -10.90
N ASN A 555 17.53 -19.63 -11.73
CA ASN A 555 17.23 -18.77 -12.89
C ASN A 555 16.91 -17.32 -12.48
N ASP A 556 17.34 -16.33 -13.24
CA ASP A 556 16.74 -14.99 -13.21
C ASP A 556 15.21 -15.09 -13.36
N ARG A 557 14.47 -14.29 -12.59
CA ARG A 557 13.00 -14.24 -12.64
C ARG A 557 12.55 -13.19 -13.64
N PHE A 558 11.54 -13.53 -14.45
CA PHE A 558 10.86 -12.57 -15.32
C PHE A 558 9.35 -12.52 -15.01
N VAL A 559 8.84 -11.32 -14.78
CA VAL A 559 7.41 -11.08 -14.55
C VAL A 559 6.87 -10.15 -15.65
N LEU A 560 5.96 -10.66 -16.47
CA LEU A 560 5.24 -9.86 -17.47
C LEU A 560 4.03 -9.18 -16.80
N SER A 561 4.22 -8.05 -16.12
CA SER A 561 3.13 -7.34 -15.43
C SER A 561 2.01 -6.90 -16.41
N LYS A 562 2.40 -6.43 -17.61
CA LYS A 562 1.47 -6.26 -18.75
C LYS A 562 1.08 -7.60 -19.39
N GLY A 563 0.48 -8.52 -18.62
CA GLY A 563 0.24 -9.92 -18.98
C GLY A 563 -0.56 -10.14 -20.27
N HIS A 564 -1.36 -9.16 -20.69
CA HIS A 564 -2.05 -9.16 -21.99
C HIS A 564 -1.11 -9.34 -23.19
N ALA A 565 0.19 -9.01 -23.04
CA ALA A 565 1.22 -9.21 -24.06
C ALA A 565 1.80 -10.65 -24.09
N ALA A 566 1.18 -11.61 -23.40
CA ALA A 566 1.59 -13.02 -23.31
C ALA A 566 2.13 -13.67 -24.62
N PRO A 567 1.60 -13.39 -25.84
CA PRO A 567 2.15 -13.96 -27.08
C PRO A 567 3.65 -13.67 -27.30
N VAL A 568 4.19 -12.55 -26.78
CA VAL A 568 5.65 -12.26 -26.89
C VAL A 568 6.48 -13.08 -25.89
N LEU A 569 5.92 -13.38 -24.71
CA LEU A 569 6.53 -14.29 -23.73
C LEU A 569 6.55 -15.72 -24.28
N TYR A 570 5.43 -16.18 -24.84
CA TYR A 570 5.38 -17.48 -25.52
C TYR A 570 6.37 -17.55 -26.70
N ALA A 571 6.57 -16.43 -27.42
CA ALA A 571 7.53 -16.36 -28.52
C ALA A 571 9.00 -16.47 -28.07
N VAL A 572 9.41 -15.86 -26.94
CA VAL A 572 10.79 -16.05 -26.42
C VAL A 572 11.02 -17.48 -25.94
N TRP A 573 10.04 -18.12 -25.31
CA TRP A 573 10.18 -19.54 -24.91
C TRP A 573 10.11 -20.53 -26.08
N ALA A 574 9.57 -20.13 -27.24
CA ALA A 574 9.72 -20.88 -28.48
C ALA A 574 11.12 -20.69 -29.10
N GLU A 575 11.62 -19.45 -29.15
CA GLU A 575 12.96 -19.10 -29.65
C GLU A 575 14.09 -19.73 -28.80
N ALA A 576 13.91 -19.79 -27.48
CA ALA A 576 14.80 -20.47 -26.54
C ALA A 576 14.71 -22.01 -26.59
N GLY A 577 13.79 -22.58 -27.38
CA GLY A 577 13.69 -24.03 -27.63
C GLY A 577 12.84 -24.84 -26.66
N TYR A 578 12.20 -24.22 -25.66
CA TYR A 578 11.28 -24.89 -24.74
C TYR A 578 9.95 -25.23 -25.45
N LEU A 579 9.31 -24.25 -26.09
CA LEU A 579 8.08 -24.43 -26.87
C LEU A 579 8.40 -24.88 -28.31
N ARG A 580 8.88 -26.12 -28.44
CA ARG A 580 9.32 -26.79 -29.70
C ARG A 580 8.31 -26.89 -30.86
N CYS A 581 7.13 -26.26 -30.80
CA CYS A 581 6.12 -26.35 -31.85
C CYS A 581 5.24 -25.09 -31.93
N GLN A 582 5.16 -24.48 -33.11
CA GLN A 582 4.31 -23.30 -33.37
C GLN A 582 2.82 -23.57 -33.12
N LYS A 583 2.36 -24.82 -33.23
CA LYS A 583 0.99 -25.21 -32.86
C LYS A 583 0.72 -24.99 -31.37
N LYS A 584 1.70 -25.19 -30.47
CA LYS A 584 1.55 -24.88 -29.03
C LYS A 584 1.41 -23.37 -28.81
N LEU A 585 2.23 -22.55 -29.48
CA LEU A 585 2.13 -21.08 -29.42
C LEU A 585 0.73 -20.57 -29.83
N ILE A 586 0.13 -21.15 -30.89
CA ILE A 586 -1.22 -20.82 -31.33
C ILE A 586 -2.28 -21.30 -30.33
N LEU A 587 -2.15 -22.52 -29.79
CA LEU A 587 -3.06 -23.06 -28.78
C LEU A 587 -3.06 -22.22 -27.48
N LEU A 588 -1.89 -21.77 -27.02
CA LEU A 588 -1.74 -20.86 -25.87
C LEU A 588 -2.41 -19.48 -26.07
N CYS A 589 -2.76 -19.12 -27.31
CA CYS A 589 -3.49 -17.89 -27.62
C CYS A 589 -4.97 -18.13 -27.94
N SER A 590 -5.42 -19.38 -28.06
CA SER A 590 -6.77 -19.71 -28.52
C SER A 590 -7.78 -19.79 -27.36
N PRO A 591 -8.94 -19.10 -27.46
CA PRO A 591 -9.98 -19.18 -26.42
C PRO A 591 -10.76 -20.51 -26.41
N GLN A 592 -10.44 -21.47 -27.29
CA GLN A 592 -11.23 -22.69 -27.51
C GLN A 592 -10.64 -23.96 -26.87
N TYR A 593 -9.55 -23.89 -26.10
CA TYR A 593 -8.80 -25.08 -25.66
C TYR A 593 -8.62 -25.25 -24.14
N HIS A 594 -8.46 -26.52 -23.74
CA HIS A 594 -8.45 -27.02 -22.35
C HIS A 594 -7.55 -26.27 -21.36
N GLU A 595 -7.97 -26.31 -20.08
CA GLU A 595 -7.30 -25.73 -18.90
C GLU A 595 -5.79 -25.99 -18.75
N SER A 596 -5.25 -27.03 -19.40
CA SER A 596 -3.81 -27.34 -19.40
C SER A 596 -2.95 -26.27 -20.10
N TRP A 597 -3.57 -25.36 -20.86
CA TRP A 597 -2.90 -24.38 -21.71
C TRP A 597 -3.14 -22.92 -21.27
N CYS A 598 -3.67 -22.70 -20.05
CA CYS A 598 -3.76 -21.36 -19.48
C CYS A 598 -2.37 -20.74 -19.23
N PHE A 599 -2.28 -19.40 -19.32
CA PHE A 599 -1.04 -18.62 -19.14
C PHE A 599 -0.29 -18.96 -17.83
N TRP A 600 -1.02 -19.02 -16.71
CA TRP A 600 -0.45 -19.19 -15.37
C TRP A 600 0.00 -20.62 -15.05
N LYS A 601 -0.52 -21.64 -15.75
CA LYS A 601 -0.08 -23.05 -15.58
C LYS A 601 1.21 -23.38 -16.35
N GLN A 602 1.76 -22.42 -17.11
CA GLN A 602 3.02 -22.62 -17.82
C GLN A 602 4.20 -22.59 -16.85
N GLN A 603 5.14 -23.53 -17.00
CA GLN A 603 6.30 -23.61 -16.09
C GLN A 603 7.16 -22.33 -16.11
N PHE A 604 7.17 -21.60 -17.22
CA PHE A 604 7.88 -20.32 -17.35
C PHE A 604 7.10 -19.10 -16.82
N VAL A 605 5.97 -19.29 -16.17
CA VAL A 605 5.19 -18.25 -15.49
C VAL A 605 5.12 -18.60 -14.01
N ASP A 606 5.59 -17.72 -13.13
CA ASP A 606 5.49 -17.89 -11.68
C ASP A 606 4.20 -17.30 -11.08
N VAL A 607 3.62 -16.28 -11.73
CA VAL A 607 2.44 -15.54 -11.26
C VAL A 607 1.54 -15.10 -12.41
N ALA A 608 0.22 -15.04 -12.16
CA ALA A 608 -0.77 -14.58 -13.12
C ALA A 608 -0.88 -13.05 -13.10
N THR A 609 -0.77 -12.41 -14.27
CA THR A 609 -0.69 -10.95 -14.44
C THR A 609 -1.74 -10.39 -15.42
N GLY A 610 -2.91 -11.04 -15.46
CA GLY A 610 -4.03 -10.59 -16.30
C GLY A 610 -4.67 -9.30 -15.79
N SER A 611 -4.71 -9.10 -14.47
CA SER A 611 -4.99 -7.80 -13.86
C SER A 611 -3.70 -6.99 -13.78
N LEU A 612 -3.77 -5.71 -14.14
CA LEU A 612 -2.60 -4.84 -14.27
C LEU A 612 -2.09 -4.35 -12.90
N GLY A 613 -0.86 -3.87 -12.87
CA GLY A 613 -0.22 -3.26 -11.71
C GLY A 613 0.26 -4.23 -10.63
N GLN A 614 -0.25 -5.47 -10.61
CA GLN A 614 0.08 -6.46 -9.58
C GLN A 614 1.47 -7.11 -9.76
N GLY A 615 1.99 -7.18 -10.99
CA GLY A 615 3.22 -7.92 -11.30
C GLY A 615 4.47 -7.33 -10.65
N LEU A 616 4.49 -6.02 -10.35
CA LEU A 616 5.63 -5.40 -9.66
C LEU A 616 5.69 -5.79 -8.18
N GLY A 617 4.56 -5.89 -7.48
CA GLY A 617 4.54 -6.38 -6.09
C GLY A 617 5.02 -7.83 -5.97
N ALA A 618 4.61 -8.69 -6.90
CA ALA A 618 5.12 -10.05 -7.00
C ALA A 618 6.64 -10.09 -7.32
N ALA A 619 7.12 -9.23 -8.22
CA ALA A 619 8.54 -9.10 -8.50
C ALA A 619 9.34 -8.58 -7.29
N CYS A 620 8.76 -7.69 -6.47
CA CYS A 620 9.34 -7.24 -5.20
C CYS A 620 9.48 -8.39 -4.20
N GLY A 621 8.46 -9.24 -4.05
CA GLY A 621 8.54 -10.44 -3.20
C GLY A 621 9.59 -11.45 -3.65
N MET A 622 9.74 -11.65 -4.96
CA MET A 622 10.82 -12.49 -5.52
C MET A 622 12.21 -11.88 -5.28
N ALA A 623 12.36 -10.57 -5.48
CA ALA A 623 13.63 -9.86 -5.32
C ALA A 623 14.06 -9.81 -3.85
N TYR A 624 13.13 -9.52 -2.94
CA TYR A 624 13.31 -9.61 -1.49
C TYR A 624 13.77 -11.02 -1.08
N THR A 625 13.10 -12.06 -1.61
CA THR A 625 13.44 -13.46 -1.32
C THR A 625 14.86 -13.81 -1.76
N GLY A 626 15.27 -13.39 -2.97
CA GLY A 626 16.65 -13.56 -3.43
C GLY A 626 17.66 -12.84 -2.53
N LYS A 627 17.41 -11.56 -2.22
CA LYS A 627 18.34 -10.69 -1.49
C LYS A 627 18.49 -11.06 -0.02
N TYR A 628 17.40 -11.40 0.66
CA TYR A 628 17.36 -11.52 2.14
C TYR A 628 17.16 -12.94 2.65
N PHE A 629 16.49 -13.84 1.92
CA PHE A 629 16.26 -15.22 2.39
C PHE A 629 17.20 -16.22 1.73
N ASP A 630 17.26 -16.25 0.40
CA ASP A 630 18.10 -17.19 -0.33
C ASP A 630 19.60 -16.88 -0.15
N LYS A 631 19.98 -15.59 -0.07
CA LYS A 631 21.35 -15.18 0.24
C LYS A 631 21.82 -15.56 1.65
N ALA A 632 20.97 -15.37 2.66
CA ALA A 632 21.29 -15.76 4.02
C ALA A 632 21.57 -17.28 4.11
N ARG A 633 20.64 -18.08 3.58
CA ARG A 633 20.75 -19.54 3.52
C ARG A 633 21.99 -20.02 2.73
N ALA A 634 22.36 -19.33 1.65
CA ALA A 634 23.56 -19.66 0.85
C ALA A 634 24.87 -19.43 1.63
N LEU A 635 24.94 -18.32 2.37
CA LEU A 635 26.07 -17.99 3.24
C LEU A 635 26.14 -18.95 4.44
N GLU A 636 25.01 -19.31 5.05
CA GLU A 636 24.92 -20.31 6.13
C GLU A 636 25.43 -21.68 5.69
N VAL A 637 25.02 -22.18 4.52
CA VAL A 637 25.53 -23.46 3.96
C VAL A 637 27.03 -23.39 3.70
N SER A 638 27.50 -22.28 3.13
CA SER A 638 28.93 -22.06 2.85
C SER A 638 29.76 -22.09 4.14
N LEU A 639 29.39 -21.30 5.15
CA LEU A 639 30.07 -21.24 6.44
C LEU A 639 29.99 -22.58 7.19
N GLY A 640 28.81 -23.20 7.24
CA GLY A 640 28.61 -24.49 7.88
C GLY A 640 29.53 -25.58 7.32
N SER A 641 29.69 -25.63 6.00
CA SER A 641 30.59 -26.60 5.34
C SER A 641 32.05 -26.49 5.82
N SER A 642 32.51 -25.29 6.17
CA SER A 642 33.88 -25.05 6.65
C SER A 642 34.12 -25.42 8.11
N THR A 643 33.07 -25.52 8.93
CA THR A 643 33.22 -25.86 10.37
C THR A 643 33.67 -27.30 10.62
N GLY A 644 33.52 -28.20 9.65
CA GLY A 644 33.98 -29.59 9.73
C GLY A 644 35.50 -29.77 9.77
N GLN A 645 36.28 -28.70 9.61
CA GLN A 645 37.75 -28.75 9.53
C GLN A 645 38.49 -27.75 10.44
N LEU A 646 37.78 -27.07 11.36
CA LEU A 646 38.33 -25.98 12.19
C LEU A 646 38.21 -26.21 13.72
N THR A 647 38.13 -27.45 14.17
CA THR A 647 38.11 -27.80 15.61
C THR A 647 39.52 -27.90 16.24
N SER A 648 40.41 -26.93 15.96
CA SER A 648 41.81 -26.96 16.45
C SER A 648 42.53 -25.61 16.56
N CYS A 649 41.82 -24.47 16.57
CA CYS A 649 42.43 -23.15 16.83
C CYS A 649 41.66 -22.38 17.90
N SER A 650 42.38 -21.88 18.91
CA SER A 650 41.82 -21.12 20.03
C SER A 650 42.54 -19.78 20.20
N ALA A 651 41.77 -18.77 20.58
CA ALA A 651 42.18 -17.48 21.16
C ALA A 651 42.92 -16.44 20.29
N LYS A 652 42.25 -15.27 20.20
CA LYS A 652 42.78 -13.89 20.15
C LYS A 652 43.34 -13.32 18.82
N ASN A 653 42.78 -12.15 18.51
CA ASN A 653 43.39 -11.00 17.82
C ASN A 653 44.13 -11.26 16.48
N ASN A 654 43.38 -11.21 15.37
CA ASN A 654 43.70 -10.39 14.17
C ASN A 654 42.61 -10.55 13.09
N LEU A 655 41.55 -9.72 13.12
CA LEU A 655 40.62 -9.57 12.00
C LEU A 655 41.20 -8.56 10.99
N SER A 656 42.04 -9.04 10.07
CA SER A 656 42.55 -8.22 8.96
C SER A 656 42.98 -9.01 7.71
N HIS A 657 42.82 -10.33 7.67
CA HIS A 657 43.37 -11.19 6.60
C HIS A 657 42.47 -12.40 6.20
N CYS A 658 41.14 -12.24 6.31
CA CYS A 658 40.16 -13.21 5.80
C CYS A 658 39.01 -12.54 5.03
N GLU A 659 39.34 -11.61 4.12
CA GLU A 659 38.38 -11.01 3.17
C GLU A 659 38.31 -11.76 1.83
N THR A 660 38.53 -13.08 1.83
CA THR A 660 38.07 -13.95 0.73
C THR A 660 36.54 -14.13 0.85
N VAL A 661 35.81 -13.02 0.72
CA VAL A 661 34.35 -12.99 0.81
C VAL A 661 33.80 -13.77 -0.39
N LEU A 662 33.06 -14.84 -0.12
CA LEU A 662 32.31 -15.57 -1.14
C LEU A 662 31.26 -14.63 -1.73
N ALA A 663 31.53 -14.12 -2.93
CA ALA A 663 30.64 -13.24 -3.67
C ALA A 663 29.47 -14.06 -4.25
N VAL A 664 28.47 -14.32 -3.41
CA VAL A 664 27.23 -15.02 -3.80
C VAL A 664 26.39 -14.10 -4.72
N GLU A 665 26.50 -14.32 -6.03
CA GLU A 665 26.00 -13.47 -7.13
C GLU A 665 24.62 -13.93 -7.62
N LEU A 666 23.66 -13.86 -6.71
CA LEU A 666 22.31 -14.42 -6.86
C LEU A 666 21.47 -13.78 -7.96
N TYR A 667 20.47 -14.56 -8.38
CA TYR A 667 19.46 -14.20 -9.38
C TYR A 667 18.88 -12.79 -9.24
N ARG A 668 18.72 -12.16 -10.39
CA ARG A 668 18.02 -10.88 -10.58
C ARG A 668 16.56 -11.11 -10.93
N VAL A 669 15.75 -10.06 -10.79
CA VAL A 669 14.31 -10.07 -11.08
C VAL A 669 14.00 -8.93 -12.04
N TYR A 670 13.35 -9.27 -13.16
CA TYR A 670 13.00 -8.33 -14.22
C TYR A 670 11.48 -8.27 -14.39
N CYS A 671 10.89 -7.10 -14.21
CA CYS A 671 9.44 -6.88 -14.32
C CYS A 671 9.14 -5.96 -15.52
N LEU A 672 8.35 -6.42 -16.49
CA LEU A 672 7.94 -5.62 -17.66
C LEU A 672 6.52 -5.08 -17.47
N LEU A 673 6.39 -3.75 -17.39
CA LEU A 673 5.14 -3.02 -17.20
C LEU A 673 4.75 -2.24 -18.46
N GLY A 674 3.45 -1.99 -18.63
CA GLY A 674 2.90 -1.03 -19.59
C GLY A 674 2.75 0.38 -19.00
N ASP A 675 2.90 1.40 -19.83
CA ASP A 675 2.79 2.81 -19.42
C ASP A 675 1.41 3.26 -18.92
N GLY A 676 0.34 2.61 -19.41
CA GLY A 676 -1.01 2.81 -18.88
C GLY A 676 -1.24 2.13 -17.54
N GLU A 677 -0.56 1.01 -17.30
CA GLU A 677 -0.57 0.24 -16.04
C GLU A 677 0.10 1.00 -14.89
N LEU A 678 0.98 1.97 -15.19
CA LEU A 678 1.56 2.90 -14.20
C LEU A 678 0.53 3.91 -13.63
N SER A 679 -0.74 3.77 -13.98
CA SER A 679 -1.86 4.48 -13.34
C SER A 679 -2.37 3.75 -12.08
N GLU A 680 -2.07 2.46 -11.92
CA GLU A 680 -2.54 1.65 -10.79
C GLU A 680 -1.78 1.99 -9.50
N GLY A 681 -2.51 2.18 -8.39
CA GLY A 681 -1.93 2.54 -7.09
C GLY A 681 -0.95 1.49 -6.56
N ALA A 682 -1.24 0.20 -6.77
CA ALA A 682 -0.41 -0.92 -6.35
C ALA A 682 1.00 -0.92 -6.98
N VAL A 683 1.19 -0.28 -8.15
CA VAL A 683 2.53 -0.09 -8.73
C VAL A 683 3.35 0.86 -7.85
N TRP A 684 2.76 1.94 -7.38
CA TRP A 684 3.45 2.95 -6.57
C TRP A 684 3.72 2.47 -5.14
N GLU A 685 2.81 1.67 -4.58
CA GLU A 685 3.07 0.88 -3.35
C GLU A 685 4.32 -0.01 -3.52
N ALA A 686 4.39 -0.79 -4.62
CA ALA A 686 5.53 -1.67 -4.90
C ALA A 686 6.83 -0.90 -5.21
N MET A 687 6.75 0.26 -5.88
CA MET A 687 7.89 1.15 -6.09
C MET A 687 8.45 1.65 -4.75
N ALA A 688 7.60 2.07 -3.81
CA ALA A 688 8.04 2.52 -2.49
C ALA A 688 8.63 1.39 -1.64
N PHE A 689 8.01 0.20 -1.68
CA PHE A 689 8.52 -0.99 -1.02
C PHE A 689 9.93 -1.37 -1.51
N ALA A 690 10.15 -1.37 -2.82
CA ALA A 690 11.42 -1.77 -3.41
C ALA A 690 12.59 -0.84 -3.09
N SER A 691 12.36 0.47 -2.97
CA SER A 691 13.40 1.43 -2.61
C SER A 691 13.66 1.45 -1.10
N PHE A 692 12.61 1.34 -0.27
CA PHE A 692 12.76 1.15 1.18
C PHE A 692 13.59 -0.09 1.50
N TYR A 693 13.29 -1.22 0.85
CA TYR A 693 14.06 -2.47 0.97
C TYR A 693 15.25 -2.58 0.01
N GLN A 694 15.67 -1.48 -0.62
CA GLN A 694 16.92 -1.37 -1.40
C GLN A 694 17.14 -2.52 -2.40
N LEU A 695 16.11 -2.91 -3.16
CA LEU A 695 16.11 -4.09 -4.03
C LEU A 695 16.94 -3.88 -5.31
N ASP A 696 18.27 -3.79 -5.17
CA ASP A 696 19.27 -3.71 -6.24
C ASP A 696 19.29 -4.90 -7.23
N ASN A 697 18.74 -6.04 -6.83
CA ASN A 697 18.47 -7.18 -7.72
C ASN A 697 17.17 -7.05 -8.53
N LEU A 698 16.36 -6.00 -8.32
CA LEU A 698 15.13 -5.74 -9.07
C LEU A 698 15.35 -4.71 -10.20
N VAL A 699 14.81 -5.03 -11.38
CA VAL A 699 14.73 -4.13 -12.53
C VAL A 699 13.28 -4.06 -13.01
N ALA A 700 12.71 -2.85 -13.02
CA ALA A 700 11.45 -2.55 -13.69
C ALA A 700 11.76 -2.02 -15.09
N ILE A 701 11.07 -2.53 -16.10
CA ILE A 701 11.15 -2.04 -17.48
C ILE A 701 9.78 -1.47 -17.83
N LEU A 702 9.74 -0.18 -18.15
CA LEU A 702 8.52 0.56 -18.44
C LEU A 702 8.41 0.71 -19.96
N ASP A 703 7.46 0.01 -20.58
CA ASP A 703 7.18 0.07 -22.02
C ASP A 703 6.37 1.33 -22.34
N ILE A 704 7.06 2.48 -22.46
CA ILE A 704 6.46 3.81 -22.72
C ILE A 704 6.07 3.93 -24.21
N ASN A 705 5.03 3.18 -24.55
CA ASN A 705 4.50 2.99 -25.90
C ASN A 705 3.43 4.04 -26.30
N ARG A 706 3.17 5.02 -25.42
CA ARG A 706 2.27 6.18 -25.55
C ARG A 706 0.77 5.90 -25.42
N LEU A 707 0.32 4.66 -25.55
CA LEU A 707 -1.09 4.34 -25.78
C LEU A 707 -1.64 3.28 -24.81
N GLY A 708 -2.75 3.59 -24.15
CA GLY A 708 -3.52 2.68 -23.30
C GLY A 708 -4.41 1.74 -24.11
N GLN A 709 -5.58 1.38 -23.56
CA GLN A 709 -6.57 0.54 -24.24
C GLN A 709 -7.41 1.33 -25.26
N SER A 710 -8.05 2.41 -24.82
CA SER A 710 -8.87 3.30 -25.66
C SER A 710 -8.08 4.49 -26.21
N ASP A 711 -7.27 5.12 -25.36
CA ASP A 711 -6.73 6.47 -25.53
C ASP A 711 -5.20 6.55 -25.29
N PRO A 712 -4.54 7.68 -25.59
CA PRO A 712 -3.17 7.92 -25.15
C PRO A 712 -3.03 7.89 -23.62
N THR A 713 -1.89 7.44 -23.11
CA THR A 713 -1.63 7.41 -21.66
C THR A 713 -1.43 8.82 -21.09
N PRO A 714 -1.71 9.08 -19.80
CA PRO A 714 -1.76 10.46 -19.26
C PRO A 714 -0.46 11.28 -19.43
N LEU A 715 0.69 10.61 -19.53
CA LEU A 715 1.98 11.25 -19.78
C LEU A 715 2.49 11.05 -21.23
N GLN A 716 1.88 10.17 -22.02
CA GLN A 716 2.30 9.89 -23.39
C GLN A 716 3.82 9.60 -23.48
N HIS A 717 4.57 10.37 -24.29
CA HIS A 717 6.02 10.26 -24.43
C HIS A 717 6.82 11.27 -23.60
N GLN A 718 6.23 11.85 -22.54
CA GLN A 718 6.93 12.72 -21.58
C GLN A 718 7.77 11.88 -20.61
N VAL A 719 8.82 11.25 -21.12
CA VAL A 719 9.70 10.32 -20.39
C VAL A 719 10.39 10.98 -19.20
N GLU A 720 10.60 12.29 -19.23
CA GLU A 720 11.16 13.13 -18.17
C GLU A 720 10.18 13.32 -16.99
N LYS A 721 8.89 13.02 -17.18
CA LYS A 721 7.90 12.94 -16.09
C LYS A 721 7.81 11.54 -15.49
N TYR A 722 7.99 10.49 -16.29
CA TYR A 722 8.16 9.12 -15.77
C TYR A 722 9.46 9.01 -14.94
N GLN A 723 10.57 9.54 -15.47
CA GLN A 723 11.88 9.54 -14.80
C GLN A 723 11.82 10.18 -13.41
N ARG A 724 11.35 11.43 -13.32
CA ARG A 724 11.22 12.14 -12.03
C ARG A 724 10.28 11.45 -11.04
N ARG A 725 9.26 10.72 -11.50
CA ARG A 725 8.42 9.90 -10.61
C ARG A 725 9.19 8.70 -10.06
N CYS A 726 9.93 7.96 -10.89
CA CYS A 726 10.76 6.85 -10.43
C CYS A 726 11.86 7.31 -9.45
N GLU A 727 12.54 8.42 -9.77
CA GLU A 727 13.58 9.03 -8.93
C GLU A 727 13.02 9.51 -7.59
N ALA A 728 11.84 10.17 -7.58
CA ALA A 728 11.18 10.59 -6.34
C ALA A 728 10.73 9.41 -5.46
N PHE A 729 10.47 8.24 -6.05
CA PHE A 729 10.22 6.99 -5.33
C PHE A 729 11.52 6.23 -4.97
N GLY A 730 12.71 6.82 -5.17
CA GLY A 730 13.99 6.27 -4.73
C GLY A 730 14.66 5.28 -5.68
N TRP A 731 14.22 5.20 -6.94
CA TRP A 731 14.77 4.29 -7.95
C TRP A 731 15.86 4.95 -8.80
N ASN A 732 16.84 4.16 -9.24
CA ASN A 732 17.75 4.55 -10.31
C ASN A 732 16.99 4.50 -11.65
N ALA A 733 16.65 5.66 -12.22
CA ALA A 733 15.86 5.74 -13.45
C ALA A 733 16.75 6.03 -14.68
N ILE A 734 16.57 5.28 -15.77
CA ILE A 734 17.34 5.43 -17.00
C ILE A 734 16.41 5.44 -18.21
N VAL A 735 16.38 6.54 -18.97
CA VAL A 735 15.62 6.66 -20.22
C VAL A 735 16.45 6.10 -21.39
N VAL A 736 15.80 5.33 -22.29
CA VAL A 736 16.40 4.76 -23.51
C VAL A 736 15.42 4.77 -24.69
N ASP A 737 15.91 4.68 -25.92
CA ASP A 737 15.10 4.16 -27.03
C ASP A 737 14.86 2.66 -26.82
N GLY A 738 13.60 2.29 -26.58
CA GLY A 738 13.18 0.90 -26.36
C GLY A 738 13.25 0.01 -27.62
N HIS A 739 13.57 0.58 -28.77
CA HIS A 739 13.88 -0.14 -30.02
C HIS A 739 15.38 -0.15 -30.35
N SER A 740 16.21 0.50 -29.53
CA SER A 740 17.67 0.48 -29.64
C SER A 740 18.25 -0.69 -28.84
N VAL A 741 18.45 -1.84 -29.51
CA VAL A 741 19.08 -3.02 -28.89
C VAL A 741 20.45 -2.72 -28.27
N GLU A 742 21.18 -1.72 -28.78
CA GLU A 742 22.49 -1.32 -28.28
C GLU A 742 22.40 -0.52 -26.97
N GLU A 743 21.41 0.37 -26.83
CA GLU A 743 21.11 1.05 -25.56
C GLU A 743 20.57 0.07 -24.52
N LEU A 744 19.65 -0.81 -24.90
CA LEU A 744 19.10 -1.85 -24.02
C LEU A 744 20.22 -2.73 -23.43
N CYS A 745 21.11 -3.27 -24.27
CA CYS A 745 22.30 -3.99 -23.79
C CYS A 745 23.13 -3.16 -22.79
N LYS A 746 23.39 -1.89 -23.12
CA LYS A 746 24.17 -0.97 -22.28
C LYS A 746 23.53 -0.66 -20.92
N VAL A 747 22.20 -0.62 -20.81
CA VAL A 747 21.53 -0.30 -19.53
C VAL A 747 21.26 -1.53 -18.67
N PHE A 748 20.96 -2.69 -19.28
CA PHE A 748 20.74 -3.91 -18.52
C PHE A 748 22.00 -4.42 -17.78
N CYS A 749 23.19 -4.19 -18.35
CA CYS A 749 24.46 -4.57 -17.72
C CYS A 749 24.92 -3.60 -16.60
N GLN A 750 24.17 -2.55 -16.28
CA GLN A 750 24.55 -1.60 -15.22
C GLN A 750 23.98 -2.00 -13.88
N ALA A 751 24.74 -2.80 -13.11
CA ALA A 751 24.48 -3.00 -11.69
C ALA A 751 24.52 -1.65 -10.93
N LYS A 752 23.65 -1.51 -9.91
CA LYS A 752 23.49 -0.34 -9.03
C LYS A 752 23.07 -0.80 -7.64
N HIS A 753 23.31 0.02 -6.61
CA HIS A 753 22.86 -0.22 -5.23
C HIS A 753 21.40 0.23 -4.97
N GLN A 754 20.56 0.27 -6.01
CA GLN A 754 19.16 0.71 -5.96
C GLN A 754 18.33 -0.12 -6.95
N PRO A 755 17.02 -0.33 -6.69
CA PRO A 755 16.11 -0.85 -7.70
C PRO A 755 16.12 0.07 -8.93
N THR A 756 16.13 -0.53 -10.13
CA THR A 756 16.42 0.19 -11.38
C THR A 756 15.22 0.21 -12.32
N ALA A 757 14.83 1.40 -12.78
CA ALA A 757 13.72 1.63 -13.69
C ALA A 757 14.25 2.00 -15.08
N ILE A 758 14.16 1.08 -16.03
CA ILE A 758 14.48 1.32 -17.45
C ILE A 758 13.23 1.86 -18.14
N ILE A 759 13.27 3.14 -18.50
CA ILE A 759 12.16 3.89 -19.08
C ILE A 759 12.32 3.86 -20.60
N ALA A 760 11.83 2.77 -21.18
CA ALA A 760 11.99 2.47 -22.60
C ALA A 760 10.94 3.24 -23.40
N LYS A 761 11.37 4.26 -24.15
CA LYS A 761 10.51 4.97 -25.11
C LYS A 761 10.29 4.07 -26.31
N THR A 762 9.06 3.60 -26.49
CA THR A 762 8.68 2.64 -27.54
C THR A 762 7.49 3.16 -28.35
N ILE A 763 7.08 2.41 -29.36
CA ILE A 763 5.89 2.70 -30.16
C ILE A 763 4.97 1.48 -30.15
N LYS A 764 3.70 1.66 -29.77
CA LYS A 764 2.69 0.60 -29.83
C LYS A 764 2.51 0.15 -31.28
N GLY A 765 2.54 -1.16 -31.53
CA GLY A 765 2.47 -1.70 -32.89
C GLY A 765 3.74 -1.54 -33.73
N LYS A 766 4.92 -1.29 -33.14
CA LYS A 766 6.19 -1.15 -33.89
C LYS A 766 6.41 -2.27 -34.91
N GLY A 767 6.63 -1.93 -36.18
CA GLY A 767 6.78 -2.88 -37.27
C GLY A 767 5.47 -3.38 -37.88
N ILE A 768 4.33 -2.76 -37.56
CA ILE A 768 3.01 -3.01 -38.15
C ILE A 768 2.50 -1.66 -38.72
N PRO A 769 2.71 -1.32 -40.00
CA PRO A 769 2.43 0.02 -40.52
C PRO A 769 1.00 0.55 -40.33
N VAL A 770 -0.01 -0.34 -40.29
CA VAL A 770 -1.41 0.05 -40.04
C VAL A 770 -1.73 0.37 -38.56
N ALA A 771 -0.89 -0.09 -37.64
CA ALA A 771 -1.10 -0.02 -36.19
C ALA A 771 0.00 0.74 -35.43
N GLU A 772 1.14 1.03 -36.07
CA GLU A 772 2.27 1.74 -35.47
C GLU A 772 1.87 3.17 -35.07
N ASP A 773 1.91 3.43 -33.76
CA ASP A 773 1.43 4.66 -33.10
C ASP A 773 -0.08 4.97 -33.28
N LYS A 774 -0.91 3.97 -33.61
CA LYS A 774 -2.35 4.16 -33.89
C LYS A 774 -3.25 3.73 -32.74
N LEU A 775 -4.23 4.59 -32.43
CA LEU A 775 -5.36 4.27 -31.56
C LEU A 775 -6.23 3.16 -32.15
N GLY A 776 -7.05 2.53 -31.30
CA GLY A 776 -8.02 1.52 -31.72
C GLY A 776 -7.44 0.15 -32.12
N TRP A 777 -6.12 -0.06 -32.01
CA TRP A 777 -5.44 -1.34 -32.33
C TRP A 777 -4.98 -2.13 -31.09
N HIS A 778 -5.29 -1.70 -29.87
CA HIS A 778 -5.13 -2.54 -28.69
C HIS A 778 -6.19 -3.66 -28.68
N GLY A 779 -5.81 -4.87 -28.27
CA GLY A 779 -6.71 -6.03 -28.18
C GLY A 779 -7.22 -6.59 -29.51
N LYS A 780 -6.74 -6.08 -30.65
CA LYS A 780 -7.17 -6.53 -31.99
C LYS A 780 -6.07 -7.34 -32.69
N PRO A 781 -6.39 -8.56 -33.20
CA PRO A 781 -5.52 -9.25 -34.15
C PRO A 781 -5.50 -8.48 -35.49
N LEU A 782 -4.55 -8.81 -36.36
CA LEU A 782 -4.58 -8.32 -37.73
C LEU A 782 -5.55 -9.18 -38.58
N PRO A 783 -6.31 -8.58 -39.53
CA PRO A 783 -6.92 -9.33 -40.62
C PRO A 783 -5.87 -10.16 -41.37
N LYS A 784 -6.24 -11.34 -41.89
CA LYS A 784 -5.24 -12.31 -42.40
C LYS A 784 -4.41 -11.76 -43.57
N ASP A 785 -5.05 -11.06 -44.50
CA ASP A 785 -4.44 -10.37 -45.63
C ASP A 785 -3.43 -9.29 -45.18
N VAL A 786 -3.81 -8.48 -44.21
CA VAL A 786 -2.95 -7.47 -43.57
C VAL A 786 -1.79 -8.14 -42.82
N ALA A 787 -2.06 -9.25 -42.12
CA ALA A 787 -1.05 -10.03 -41.42
C ALA A 787 -0.02 -10.61 -42.40
N ASP A 788 -0.45 -11.26 -43.48
CA ASP A 788 0.44 -11.88 -44.47
C ASP A 788 1.35 -10.83 -45.15
N ALA A 789 0.85 -9.62 -45.40
CA ALA A 789 1.64 -8.49 -45.90
C ALA A 789 2.70 -8.00 -44.88
N VAL A 790 2.29 -7.74 -43.63
CA VAL A 790 3.19 -7.30 -42.55
C VAL A 790 4.23 -8.37 -42.22
N LEU A 791 3.85 -9.65 -42.26
CA LEU A 791 4.75 -10.77 -42.04
C LEU A 791 5.81 -10.87 -43.16
N LYS A 792 5.42 -10.66 -44.43
CA LYS A 792 6.38 -10.60 -45.54
C LYS A 792 7.40 -9.46 -45.35
N GLU A 793 6.95 -8.30 -44.89
CA GLU A 793 7.82 -7.17 -44.56
C GLU A 793 8.78 -7.50 -43.42
N LEU A 794 8.27 -7.98 -42.27
CA LEU A 794 9.08 -8.36 -41.11
C LEU A 794 10.09 -9.47 -41.43
N HIS A 795 9.73 -10.43 -42.29
CA HIS A 795 10.66 -11.45 -42.79
C HIS A 795 11.81 -10.83 -43.61
N SER A 796 11.54 -9.85 -44.47
CA SER A 796 12.58 -9.15 -45.25
C SER A 796 13.57 -8.33 -44.40
N ARG A 797 13.18 -7.96 -43.17
CA ARG A 797 14.03 -7.27 -42.18
C ARG A 797 14.95 -8.21 -41.38
N ILE A 798 14.88 -9.54 -41.58
CA ILE A 798 15.78 -10.52 -40.97
C ILE A 798 16.98 -10.73 -41.90
N LEU A 799 18.16 -10.29 -41.47
CA LEU A 799 19.39 -10.44 -42.24
C LEU A 799 20.06 -11.80 -41.97
N ASN A 800 20.66 -12.41 -42.99
CA ASN A 800 21.43 -13.64 -42.82
C ASN A 800 22.58 -13.42 -41.83
N ASN A 801 22.58 -14.19 -40.74
CA ASN A 801 23.58 -14.11 -39.68
C ASN A 801 23.72 -15.50 -39.04
N ASN A 802 24.94 -16.04 -39.04
CA ASN A 802 25.23 -17.39 -38.55
C ASN A 802 25.39 -17.44 -37.01
N LYS A 803 25.46 -16.28 -36.35
CA LYS A 803 25.65 -16.19 -34.90
C LYS A 803 24.35 -16.50 -34.15
N ARG A 804 24.19 -17.74 -33.70
CA ARG A 804 23.16 -18.13 -32.74
C ARG A 804 23.52 -17.58 -31.36
N LEU A 805 22.55 -16.98 -30.67
CA LEU A 805 22.65 -16.67 -29.25
C LEU A 805 21.91 -17.75 -28.46
N CYS A 806 22.49 -18.12 -27.32
CA CYS A 806 21.87 -18.95 -26.28
C CYS A 806 21.87 -18.14 -24.99
N PRO A 807 20.87 -18.31 -24.10
CA PRO A 807 20.90 -17.71 -22.77
C PRO A 807 22.14 -18.12 -21.99
N ALA A 808 22.63 -17.23 -21.11
CA ALA A 808 23.63 -17.60 -20.13
C ALA A 808 23.01 -18.55 -19.09
N LEU A 809 23.79 -19.51 -18.58
CA LEU A 809 23.34 -20.34 -17.47
C LEU A 809 23.51 -19.57 -16.14
N PRO A 810 22.61 -19.75 -15.17
CA PRO A 810 22.78 -19.19 -13.83
C PRO A 810 23.87 -19.95 -13.06
N ILE A 811 24.43 -19.28 -12.07
CA ILE A 811 25.27 -19.91 -11.05
C ILE A 811 24.34 -20.74 -10.15
N ASP A 812 24.70 -21.99 -9.86
CA ASP A 812 23.89 -22.86 -9.01
C ASP A 812 24.18 -22.63 -7.51
N ASP A 813 23.88 -21.42 -7.02
CA ASP A 813 24.18 -20.95 -5.65
C ASP A 813 22.97 -20.85 -4.70
N VAL A 814 21.74 -20.92 -5.22
CA VAL A 814 20.49 -20.88 -4.43
C VAL A 814 20.28 -22.24 -3.71
N PRO A 815 20.24 -22.27 -2.36
CA PRO A 815 20.14 -23.52 -1.62
C PRO A 815 18.77 -24.20 -1.78
N SER A 816 18.77 -25.51 -1.55
CA SER A 816 17.55 -26.32 -1.49
C SER A 816 16.69 -25.92 -0.28
N VAL A 817 15.37 -26.05 -0.41
CA VAL A 817 14.40 -25.69 0.63
C VAL A 817 13.65 -26.94 1.08
N ASN A 818 13.53 -27.13 2.39
CA ASN A 818 12.88 -28.31 2.97
C ASN A 818 11.34 -28.24 2.82
N ILE A 819 10.81 -28.86 1.79
CA ILE A 819 9.37 -28.89 1.47
C ILE A 819 8.54 -29.85 2.36
N ARG A 820 9.11 -30.45 3.41
CA ARG A 820 8.35 -31.26 4.38
C ARG A 820 7.33 -30.41 5.14
N ASN A 821 6.28 -31.07 5.64
CA ASN A 821 5.27 -30.47 6.50
C ASN A 821 5.89 -29.81 7.74
N ILE A 822 5.42 -28.60 8.06
CA ILE A 822 5.81 -27.85 9.25
C ILE A 822 4.92 -28.30 10.41
N ARG A 823 5.46 -28.46 11.62
CA ARG A 823 4.70 -28.82 12.83
C ARG A 823 5.00 -27.84 13.95
N MET A 824 4.05 -27.62 14.86
CA MET A 824 4.33 -26.91 16.10
C MET A 824 5.40 -27.68 16.92
N PRO A 825 6.32 -26.99 17.61
CA PRO A 825 7.41 -27.62 18.36
C PRO A 825 6.92 -28.32 19.64
N SER A 826 5.70 -27.99 20.07
CA SER A 826 4.97 -28.60 21.18
C SER A 826 3.45 -28.39 20.95
N PRO A 827 2.56 -29.16 21.58
CA PRO A 827 1.14 -28.86 21.61
C PRO A 827 0.87 -27.44 22.17
N PRO A 828 -0.34 -26.90 21.95
CA PRO A 828 -0.82 -25.71 22.65
C PRO A 828 -0.63 -25.80 24.17
N SER A 829 -0.52 -24.66 24.85
CA SER A 829 -0.22 -24.60 26.28
C SER A 829 -1.17 -23.68 27.05
N TYR A 830 -2.42 -23.61 26.60
CA TYR A 830 -3.47 -22.79 27.19
C TYR A 830 -4.12 -23.49 28.39
N LYS A 831 -4.73 -22.73 29.31
CA LYS A 831 -5.44 -23.27 30.48
C LYS A 831 -6.96 -23.20 30.24
N PRO A 832 -7.71 -24.31 30.39
CA PRO A 832 -9.17 -24.27 30.32
C PRO A 832 -9.74 -23.21 31.27
N GLY A 833 -10.65 -22.38 30.77
CA GLY A 833 -11.24 -21.27 31.53
C GLY A 833 -10.47 -19.94 31.48
N GLU A 834 -9.20 -19.91 31.08
CA GLU A 834 -8.48 -18.64 30.90
C GLU A 834 -9.01 -17.84 29.69
N LYS A 835 -8.73 -16.54 29.64
CA LYS A 835 -9.19 -15.67 28.55
C LYS A 835 -8.05 -15.20 27.65
N ILE A 836 -8.29 -15.24 26.35
CA ILE A 836 -7.36 -14.71 25.33
C ILE A 836 -8.13 -14.31 24.07
N ALA A 837 -7.72 -13.22 23.42
CA ALA A 837 -8.24 -12.85 22.10
C ALA A 837 -7.58 -13.69 21.01
N THR A 838 -8.34 -14.21 20.03
CA THR A 838 -7.79 -15.09 18.99
C THR A 838 -6.72 -14.39 18.13
N ARG A 839 -6.80 -13.06 17.96
CA ARG A 839 -5.71 -12.27 17.34
C ARG A 839 -4.37 -12.40 18.10
N LYS A 840 -4.39 -12.41 19.43
CA LYS A 840 -3.20 -12.56 20.29
C LYS A 840 -2.68 -13.99 20.28
N ALA A 841 -3.58 -14.97 20.27
CA ALA A 841 -3.23 -16.38 20.09
C ALA A 841 -2.57 -16.65 18.72
N TYR A 842 -2.99 -15.96 17.66
CA TYR A 842 -2.34 -16.02 16.35
C TYR A 842 -0.89 -15.53 16.41
N GLY A 843 -0.63 -14.36 17.01
CA GLY A 843 0.74 -13.84 17.17
C GLY A 843 1.67 -14.82 17.90
N VAL A 844 1.19 -15.40 19.01
CA VAL A 844 1.90 -16.44 19.78
C VAL A 844 2.12 -17.71 18.94
N ALA A 845 1.09 -18.19 18.25
CA ALA A 845 1.16 -19.38 17.42
C ALA A 845 2.11 -19.21 16.22
N LEU A 846 2.11 -18.05 15.56
CA LEU A 846 2.99 -17.78 14.43
C LEU A 846 4.45 -17.69 14.88
N ALA A 847 4.75 -17.00 15.98
CA ALA A 847 6.09 -16.93 16.56
C ALA A 847 6.59 -18.34 16.96
N LYS A 848 5.73 -19.14 17.60
CA LYS A 848 5.99 -20.54 17.96
C LYS A 848 6.25 -21.42 16.73
N LEU A 849 5.45 -21.29 15.66
CA LEU A 849 5.66 -22.01 14.40
C LEU A 849 6.96 -21.57 13.71
N GLY A 850 7.31 -20.29 13.82
CA GLY A 850 8.57 -19.73 13.33
C GLY A 850 9.80 -20.45 13.87
N ARG A 851 9.77 -20.89 15.14
CA ARG A 851 10.83 -21.70 15.77
C ARG A 851 10.99 -23.11 15.19
N SER A 852 9.99 -23.62 14.46
CA SER A 852 10.04 -24.95 13.82
C SER A 852 10.52 -24.93 12.37
N SER A 853 10.51 -23.78 11.69
CA SER A 853 10.92 -23.72 10.28
C SER A 853 11.25 -22.31 9.78
N ASP A 854 12.43 -22.18 9.18
CA ASP A 854 12.96 -20.99 8.52
C ASP A 854 12.32 -20.70 7.14
N ARG A 855 11.29 -21.48 6.78
CA ARG A 855 10.38 -21.16 5.67
C ARG A 855 9.28 -20.20 6.09
N VAL A 856 8.85 -20.21 7.36
CA VAL A 856 7.79 -19.31 7.84
C VAL A 856 8.31 -17.87 7.81
N ILE A 857 7.58 -17.00 7.13
CA ILE A 857 7.81 -15.55 7.12
C ILE A 857 6.51 -14.82 7.48
N ALA A 858 6.61 -13.66 8.11
CA ALA A 858 5.48 -12.82 8.48
C ALA A 858 5.52 -11.50 7.70
N LEU A 859 4.35 -11.01 7.30
CA LEU A 859 4.14 -9.71 6.67
C LEU A 859 3.00 -8.99 7.37
N ASP A 860 3.07 -7.67 7.56
CA ASP A 860 1.97 -6.89 8.13
C ASP A 860 1.86 -5.49 7.51
N GLY A 861 0.64 -4.96 7.46
CA GLY A 861 0.32 -3.64 6.93
C GLY A 861 0.31 -2.55 7.99
N ASP A 862 1.43 -2.33 8.68
CA ASP A 862 1.59 -1.46 9.86
C ASP A 862 0.78 -1.83 11.13
N THR A 863 -0.24 -2.68 11.04
CA THR A 863 -1.14 -3.11 12.13
C THR A 863 -0.58 -4.14 13.14
N LYS A 864 0.73 -4.40 13.10
CA LYS A 864 1.47 -5.45 13.85
C LYS A 864 1.21 -5.57 15.36
N ASN A 865 0.90 -4.46 16.02
CA ASN A 865 0.56 -4.35 17.45
C ASN A 865 -0.90 -4.75 17.76
N SER A 866 -1.72 -4.79 16.72
CA SER A 866 -3.17 -5.00 16.77
C SER A 866 -3.54 -6.38 16.22
N THR A 867 -2.79 -6.86 15.22
CA THR A 867 -2.76 -8.27 14.76
C THR A 867 -1.93 -9.18 15.66
N PHE A 868 -1.05 -8.62 16.49
CA PHE A 868 0.00 -9.31 17.27
C PHE A 868 1.07 -10.04 16.42
N SER A 869 1.19 -9.72 15.12
CA SER A 869 2.32 -10.19 14.30
C SER A 869 3.69 -9.65 14.79
N GLU A 870 3.68 -8.60 15.61
CA GLU A 870 4.87 -8.10 16.32
C GLU A 870 5.53 -9.17 17.21
N ILE A 871 4.79 -10.17 17.71
CA ILE A 871 5.37 -11.26 18.50
C ILE A 871 6.34 -12.08 17.62
N PHE A 872 5.98 -12.34 16.36
CA PHE A 872 6.90 -12.93 15.38
C PHE A 872 8.02 -11.97 15.02
N LYS A 873 7.76 -10.66 14.86
CA LYS A 873 8.79 -9.64 14.58
C LYS A 873 9.89 -9.62 15.66
N ASN A 874 9.51 -9.76 16.92
CA ASN A 874 10.42 -9.69 18.05
C ASN A 874 11.26 -10.97 18.22
N GLU A 875 10.74 -12.14 17.85
CA GLU A 875 11.49 -13.41 17.89
C GLU A 875 12.30 -13.69 16.61
N HIS A 876 11.77 -13.31 15.45
CA HIS A 876 12.30 -13.66 14.11
C HIS A 876 12.42 -12.43 13.20
N PRO A 877 13.12 -11.34 13.62
CA PRO A 877 13.11 -10.07 12.91
C PRO A 877 13.64 -10.16 11.47
N SER A 878 14.57 -11.07 11.19
CA SER A 878 15.10 -11.33 9.84
C SER A 878 14.10 -11.96 8.88
N ARG A 879 12.97 -12.49 9.37
CA ARG A 879 11.89 -13.14 8.59
C ARG A 879 10.58 -12.37 8.63
N TYR A 880 10.60 -11.14 9.14
CA TYR A 880 9.46 -10.24 9.22
C TYR A 880 9.58 -9.14 8.16
N ILE A 881 8.49 -8.87 7.44
CA ILE A 881 8.42 -7.83 6.39
C ILE A 881 7.37 -6.79 6.78
N GLU A 882 7.80 -5.57 7.05
CA GLU A 882 6.92 -4.43 7.24
C GLU A 882 6.45 -3.94 5.87
N CYS A 883 5.17 -4.10 5.55
CA CYS A 883 4.63 -3.70 4.24
C CYS A 883 4.04 -2.28 4.25
N TYR A 884 3.90 -1.66 5.43
CA TYR A 884 3.20 -0.38 5.64
C TYR A 884 1.72 -0.43 5.20
N ILE A 885 1.03 0.71 5.22
CA ILE A 885 -0.41 0.83 4.85
C ILE A 885 -0.56 0.70 3.32
N ALA A 886 -0.42 -0.53 2.82
CA ALA A 886 -0.31 -0.90 1.42
C ALA A 886 -0.70 -2.39 1.22
N GLU A 887 -1.96 -2.72 1.51
CA GLU A 887 -2.42 -4.13 1.55
C GLU A 887 -2.32 -4.83 0.18
N GLN A 888 -2.47 -4.08 -0.92
CA GLN A 888 -2.35 -4.61 -2.27
C GLN A 888 -0.93 -5.12 -2.52
N ASN A 889 0.07 -4.29 -2.24
CA ASN A 889 1.46 -4.69 -2.34
C ASN A 889 1.83 -5.75 -1.30
N MET A 890 1.29 -5.71 -0.07
CA MET A 890 1.53 -6.77 0.92
C MET A 890 1.13 -8.16 0.40
N VAL A 891 -0.05 -8.30 -0.21
CA VAL A 891 -0.49 -9.57 -0.82
C VAL A 891 0.36 -9.90 -2.05
N GLY A 892 0.72 -8.91 -2.89
CA GLY A 892 1.62 -9.11 -4.03
C GLY A 892 3.00 -9.64 -3.63
N VAL A 893 3.62 -9.05 -2.60
CA VAL A 893 4.90 -9.47 -2.03
C VAL A 893 4.79 -10.87 -1.44
N ALA A 894 3.72 -11.18 -0.69
CA ALA A 894 3.49 -12.53 -0.15
C ALA A 894 3.41 -13.61 -1.25
N VAL A 895 2.72 -13.33 -2.37
CA VAL A 895 2.70 -14.21 -3.56
C VAL A 895 4.10 -14.35 -4.16
N GLY A 896 4.85 -13.24 -4.28
CA GLY A 896 6.23 -13.24 -4.77
C GLY A 896 7.20 -14.06 -3.93
N CYS A 897 7.04 -14.05 -2.60
CA CYS A 897 7.83 -14.85 -1.67
C CYS A 897 7.43 -16.34 -1.65
N ALA A 898 6.16 -16.65 -1.91
CA ALA A 898 5.64 -18.02 -1.98
C ALA A 898 5.98 -18.72 -3.32
N ALA A 899 6.28 -17.96 -4.38
CA ALA A 899 6.66 -18.48 -5.68
C ALA A 899 7.85 -19.46 -5.58
N ARG A 900 7.76 -20.59 -6.30
CA ARG A 900 8.75 -21.70 -6.27
C ARG A 900 9.01 -22.26 -4.85
N ASP A 901 8.00 -22.22 -3.98
CA ASP A 901 7.96 -22.79 -2.62
C ASP A 901 9.08 -22.31 -1.65
N ARG A 902 9.74 -21.17 -1.96
CA ARG A 902 10.91 -20.65 -1.24
C ARG A 902 10.61 -20.26 0.22
N THR A 903 9.37 -19.90 0.51
CA THR A 903 8.86 -19.54 1.84
C THR A 903 7.44 -20.07 2.06
N VAL A 904 6.91 -19.90 3.28
CA VAL A 904 5.51 -20.08 3.65
C VAL A 904 5.07 -18.77 4.30
N ALA A 905 4.41 -17.91 3.52
CA ALA A 905 4.08 -16.55 3.91
C ALA A 905 2.78 -16.48 4.74
N PHE A 906 2.82 -15.70 5.83
CA PHE A 906 1.67 -15.26 6.61
C PHE A 906 1.59 -13.73 6.56
N ALA A 907 0.61 -13.18 5.85
CA ALA A 907 0.33 -11.74 5.85
C ALA A 907 -0.87 -11.40 6.75
N SER A 908 -0.78 -10.33 7.54
CA SER A 908 -1.84 -9.92 8.48
C SER A 908 -2.21 -8.45 8.37
N THR A 909 -3.50 -8.18 8.55
CA THR A 909 -4.07 -6.83 8.75
C THR A 909 -5.45 -6.97 9.43
N PHE A 910 -6.31 -5.96 9.37
CA PHE A 910 -7.71 -6.08 9.77
C PHE A 910 -8.49 -6.77 8.64
N ALA A 911 -9.48 -7.61 8.98
CA ALA A 911 -10.23 -8.42 8.02
C ALA A 911 -10.94 -7.55 6.95
N THR A 912 -11.44 -6.38 7.34
CA THR A 912 -12.00 -5.40 6.40
C THR A 912 -10.95 -4.82 5.43
N PHE A 913 -9.70 -4.60 5.85
CA PHE A 913 -8.67 -4.04 4.97
C PHE A 913 -8.18 -5.02 3.90
N PHE A 914 -8.39 -6.33 4.06
CA PHE A 914 -8.20 -7.27 2.94
C PHE A 914 -9.16 -7.02 1.75
N THR A 915 -10.27 -6.28 1.92
CA THR A 915 -11.08 -5.81 0.79
C THR A 915 -10.30 -4.89 -0.16
N ARG A 916 -9.33 -4.11 0.36
CA ARG A 916 -8.40 -3.29 -0.43
C ARG A 916 -7.55 -4.15 -1.37
N ALA A 917 -7.22 -5.36 -0.95
CA ALA A 917 -6.36 -6.30 -1.66
C ALA A 917 -7.13 -7.43 -2.38
N TYR A 918 -8.47 -7.34 -2.51
CA TYR A 918 -9.28 -8.46 -2.98
C TYR A 918 -8.91 -8.92 -4.39
N ASP A 919 -8.51 -8.01 -5.28
CA ASP A 919 -8.09 -8.38 -6.64
C ASP A 919 -6.74 -9.10 -6.66
N GLN A 920 -5.83 -8.77 -5.74
CA GLN A 920 -4.55 -9.47 -5.56
C GLN A 920 -4.78 -10.85 -4.94
N ILE A 921 -5.73 -10.99 -4.01
CA ILE A 921 -6.14 -12.30 -3.45
C ILE A 921 -6.79 -13.19 -4.53
N ARG A 922 -7.65 -12.61 -5.37
CA ARG A 922 -8.27 -13.27 -6.54
C ARG A 922 -7.21 -13.74 -7.54
N MET A 923 -6.23 -12.90 -7.85
CA MET A 923 -5.13 -13.24 -8.76
C MET A 923 -4.10 -14.19 -8.13
N ALA A 924 -3.92 -14.20 -6.80
CA ALA A 924 -3.13 -15.20 -6.09
C ALA A 924 -3.74 -16.61 -6.23
N ALA A 925 -5.06 -16.72 -6.14
CA ALA A 925 -5.77 -17.98 -6.38
C ALA A 925 -5.67 -18.44 -7.85
N ILE A 926 -5.76 -17.52 -8.81
CA ILE A 926 -5.53 -17.80 -10.25
C ILE A 926 -4.07 -18.19 -10.50
N SER A 927 -3.12 -17.66 -9.74
CA SER A 927 -1.69 -18.04 -9.79
C SER A 927 -1.39 -19.40 -9.15
N GLU A 928 -2.40 -20.10 -8.62
CA GLU A 928 -2.25 -21.34 -7.84
C GLU A 928 -1.29 -21.18 -6.64
N SER A 929 -1.23 -19.97 -6.07
CA SER A 929 -0.30 -19.58 -5.00
C SER A 929 -0.70 -20.15 -3.63
N ASN A 930 0.30 -20.43 -2.79
CA ASN A 930 0.14 -20.93 -1.42
C ASN A 930 0.48 -19.81 -0.42
N ILE A 931 -0.53 -19.05 0.02
CA ILE A 931 -0.34 -17.94 0.99
C ILE A 931 -1.37 -18.00 2.11
N ASN A 932 -0.94 -17.55 3.30
CA ASN A 932 -1.77 -17.47 4.49
C ASN A 932 -2.08 -16.01 4.79
N LEU A 933 -3.34 -15.70 5.03
CA LEU A 933 -3.88 -14.36 5.23
C LEU A 933 -4.64 -14.34 6.55
N VAL A 934 -4.29 -13.44 7.47
CA VAL A 934 -4.87 -13.42 8.82
C VAL A 934 -5.56 -12.09 9.09
N GLY A 935 -6.89 -12.11 9.02
CA GLY A 935 -7.73 -10.94 9.25
C GLY A 935 -8.07 -10.84 10.72
N SER A 936 -7.53 -9.84 11.39
CA SER A 936 -7.94 -9.44 12.75
C SER A 936 -9.18 -8.55 12.72
N HIS A 937 -9.72 -8.16 13.88
CA HIS A 937 -10.79 -7.14 13.96
C HIS A 937 -12.03 -7.47 13.11
N CYS A 938 -12.42 -8.75 13.08
CA CYS A 938 -13.68 -9.14 12.46
C CYS A 938 -14.88 -8.76 13.33
N GLY A 939 -16.00 -8.44 12.66
CA GLY A 939 -17.30 -8.25 13.29
C GLY A 939 -17.52 -6.93 14.05
N VAL A 940 -18.75 -6.71 14.52
CA VAL A 940 -19.11 -5.58 15.40
C VAL A 940 -18.50 -5.71 16.79
N SER A 941 -18.10 -6.92 17.18
CA SER A 941 -17.42 -7.18 18.45
C SER A 941 -16.04 -6.52 18.59
N ILE A 942 -15.56 -5.77 17.59
CA ILE A 942 -14.48 -4.80 17.82
C ILE A 942 -14.90 -3.63 18.72
N GLY A 943 -16.17 -3.22 18.70
CA GLY A 943 -16.65 -2.11 19.52
C GLY A 943 -16.38 -0.72 18.93
N GLU A 944 -15.50 0.03 19.59
CA GLU A 944 -15.53 1.49 19.58
C GLU A 944 -15.12 2.14 18.25
N ASP A 945 -14.23 1.50 17.48
CA ASP A 945 -13.68 2.04 16.22
C ASP A 945 -14.75 2.23 15.12
N GLY A 946 -15.88 1.52 15.21
CA GLY A 946 -17.01 1.68 14.28
C GLY A 946 -16.85 0.92 12.95
N PRO A 947 -17.81 1.09 12.01
CA PRO A 947 -17.98 0.21 10.85
C PRO A 947 -16.80 0.19 9.87
N SER A 948 -15.97 1.24 9.83
CA SER A 948 -14.78 1.31 8.96
C SER A 948 -13.66 0.33 9.33
N GLN A 949 -13.71 -0.28 10.50
CA GLN A 949 -12.74 -1.25 11.00
C GLN A 949 -13.34 -2.67 11.14
N MET A 950 -14.67 -2.81 10.98
CA MET A 950 -15.40 -4.07 11.17
C MET A 950 -15.34 -4.93 9.91
N GLY A 951 -14.61 -6.04 9.93
CA GLY A 951 -14.71 -7.05 8.86
C GLY A 951 -16.05 -7.77 8.91
N LEU A 952 -16.95 -7.49 7.96
CA LEU A 952 -18.34 -7.98 7.96
C LEU A 952 -18.76 -8.63 6.64
N GLU A 953 -17.95 -8.49 5.61
CA GLU A 953 -18.06 -9.13 4.29
C GLU A 953 -16.89 -10.11 4.01
N ASP A 954 -15.99 -10.30 4.98
CA ASP A 954 -14.74 -11.05 4.80
C ASP A 954 -14.97 -12.56 4.58
N LEU A 955 -15.96 -13.18 5.25
CA LEU A 955 -16.32 -14.57 4.99
C LEU A 955 -16.90 -14.72 3.57
N ALA A 956 -17.75 -13.79 3.12
CA ALA A 956 -18.26 -13.79 1.76
C ALA A 956 -17.13 -13.68 0.72
N MET A 957 -16.26 -12.68 0.92
CA MET A 957 -15.09 -12.39 0.08
C MET A 957 -14.17 -13.62 -0.07
N PHE A 958 -13.77 -14.23 1.05
CA PHE A 958 -12.85 -15.38 1.03
C PHE A 958 -13.52 -16.70 0.64
N ARG A 959 -14.82 -16.92 0.92
CA ARG A 959 -15.53 -18.12 0.42
C ARG A 959 -15.63 -18.13 -1.10
N ALA A 960 -15.78 -16.96 -1.72
CA ALA A 960 -15.82 -16.81 -3.18
C ALA A 960 -14.47 -17.09 -3.88
N ILE A 961 -13.34 -16.94 -3.18
CA ILE A 961 -12.01 -17.31 -3.72
C ILE A 961 -11.96 -18.84 -3.94
N PRO A 962 -11.79 -19.35 -5.18
CA PRO A 962 -12.03 -20.77 -5.47
C PRO A 962 -11.19 -21.73 -4.63
N THR A 963 -9.87 -21.49 -4.56
CA THR A 963 -8.88 -22.32 -3.85
C THR A 963 -8.78 -22.06 -2.35
N ALA A 964 -9.69 -21.26 -1.77
CA ALA A 964 -9.55 -20.83 -0.37
C ALA A 964 -10.00 -21.88 0.66
N THR A 965 -9.22 -21.97 1.74
CA THR A 965 -9.63 -22.58 3.02
C THR A 965 -9.88 -21.45 4.02
N VAL A 966 -11.04 -21.45 4.67
CA VAL A 966 -11.48 -20.37 5.58
C VAL A 966 -11.62 -20.94 6.99
N PHE A 967 -10.66 -20.63 7.85
CA PHE A 967 -10.68 -20.92 9.28
C PHE A 967 -11.31 -19.76 10.06
N TYR A 968 -12.15 -20.07 11.04
CA TYR A 968 -12.62 -19.10 12.03
C TYR A 968 -12.51 -19.69 13.45
N PRO A 969 -11.29 -19.71 14.02
CA PRO A 969 -11.05 -20.26 15.36
C PRO A 969 -11.76 -19.45 16.46
N CYS A 970 -12.24 -20.15 17.48
CA CYS A 970 -13.07 -19.60 18.54
C CYS A 970 -12.32 -19.31 19.85
N ASP A 971 -11.12 -19.87 20.03
CA ASP A 971 -10.26 -19.71 21.21
C ASP A 971 -8.75 -19.84 20.89
N GLY A 972 -7.89 -19.83 21.91
CA GLY A 972 -6.43 -19.94 21.74
C GLY A 972 -5.96 -21.26 21.13
N VAL A 973 -6.53 -22.40 21.57
CA VAL A 973 -6.16 -23.75 21.11
C VAL A 973 -6.52 -23.93 19.64
N SER A 974 -7.76 -23.59 19.28
CA SER A 974 -8.23 -23.65 17.90
C SER A 974 -7.47 -22.68 16.99
N THR A 975 -7.05 -21.51 17.49
CA THR A 975 -6.23 -20.58 16.70
C THR A 975 -4.84 -21.15 16.41
N GLU A 976 -4.16 -21.72 17.41
CA GLU A 976 -2.84 -22.33 17.20
C GLU A 976 -2.91 -23.49 16.19
N LYS A 977 -4.00 -24.27 16.24
CA LYS A 977 -4.26 -25.35 15.29
C LYS A 977 -4.61 -24.84 13.88
N ALA A 978 -5.34 -23.73 13.75
CA ALA A 978 -5.57 -23.09 12.46
C ALA A 978 -4.26 -22.63 11.80
N VAL A 979 -3.33 -22.05 12.58
CA VAL A 979 -2.00 -21.64 12.10
C VAL A 979 -1.15 -22.85 11.65
N GLU A 980 -1.14 -23.95 12.44
CA GLU A 980 -0.45 -25.19 12.07
C GLU A 980 -1.03 -25.82 10.79
N LEU A 981 -2.36 -25.86 10.64
CA LEU A 981 -3.00 -26.42 9.45
C LEU A 981 -2.81 -25.54 8.21
N ALA A 982 -2.94 -24.22 8.34
CA ALA A 982 -2.78 -23.27 7.23
C ALA A 982 -1.38 -23.38 6.61
N ALA A 983 -0.32 -23.42 7.44
CA ALA A 983 1.07 -23.60 7.01
C ALA A 983 1.35 -24.88 6.18
N ASN A 984 0.43 -25.85 6.19
CA ASN A 984 0.50 -27.11 5.47
C ASN A 984 -0.59 -27.27 4.39
N THR A 985 -1.47 -26.30 4.23
CA THR A 985 -2.63 -26.34 3.32
C THR A 985 -2.36 -25.50 2.08
N LYS A 986 -2.64 -26.06 0.90
CA LYS A 986 -2.42 -25.38 -0.39
C LYS A 986 -3.52 -24.39 -0.72
N GLY A 987 -3.19 -23.41 -1.57
CA GLY A 987 -4.11 -22.34 -1.96
C GLY A 987 -4.11 -21.17 -0.98
N ILE A 988 -5.26 -20.50 -0.88
CA ILE A 988 -5.41 -19.28 -0.07
C ILE A 988 -5.98 -19.64 1.31
N CYS A 989 -5.15 -19.69 2.34
CA CYS A 989 -5.63 -19.94 3.69
C CYS A 989 -6.00 -18.63 4.38
N PHE A 990 -7.28 -18.40 4.68
CA PHE A 990 -7.73 -17.26 5.49
C PHE A 990 -8.02 -17.70 6.93
N ILE A 991 -7.49 -16.96 7.91
CA ILE A 991 -7.78 -17.14 9.33
C ILE A 991 -8.45 -15.87 9.87
N ARG A 992 -9.73 -15.97 10.22
CA ARG A 992 -10.52 -14.88 10.83
C ARG A 992 -10.28 -14.83 12.34
N THR A 993 -9.81 -13.71 12.87
CA THR A 993 -9.49 -13.53 14.30
C THR A 993 -10.17 -12.29 14.90
N SER A 994 -10.53 -12.37 16.18
CA SER A 994 -11.45 -11.43 16.84
C SER A 994 -10.75 -10.54 17.87
N ARG A 995 -11.32 -9.35 18.14
CA ARG A 995 -10.77 -8.37 19.09
C ARG A 995 -10.95 -8.75 20.57
N PRO A 996 -12.13 -9.24 21.04
CA PRO A 996 -12.37 -9.55 22.45
C PRO A 996 -11.57 -10.73 22.99
N GLU A 997 -11.33 -10.77 24.30
CA GLU A 997 -10.78 -11.93 24.99
C GLU A 997 -11.87 -12.93 25.38
N ASN A 998 -11.92 -14.06 24.69
CA ASN A 998 -12.86 -15.14 24.93
C ASN A 998 -12.21 -16.24 25.76
N THR A 999 -13.04 -17.10 26.36
CA THR A 999 -12.57 -18.21 27.20
C THR A 999 -12.02 -19.36 26.37
N VAL A 1000 -10.92 -19.98 26.82
CA VAL A 1000 -10.39 -21.23 26.27
C VAL A 1000 -11.31 -22.39 26.66
N ILE A 1001 -11.86 -23.07 25.66
CA ILE A 1001 -12.87 -24.14 25.80
C ILE A 1001 -12.33 -25.52 25.39
N TYR A 1002 -11.33 -25.58 24.52
CA TYR A 1002 -10.74 -26.85 24.09
C TYR A 1002 -9.57 -27.28 24.98
N ASN A 1003 -9.33 -28.60 25.04
CA ASN A 1003 -8.11 -29.13 25.63
C ASN A 1003 -6.93 -28.98 24.66
N ASN A 1004 -5.73 -28.75 25.17
CA ASN A 1004 -4.52 -28.57 24.35
C ASN A 1004 -4.19 -29.76 23.41
N ASN A 1005 -4.70 -30.95 23.72
CA ASN A 1005 -4.52 -32.18 22.93
C ASN A 1005 -5.72 -32.48 22.00
N GLU A 1006 -6.67 -31.57 21.86
CA GLU A 1006 -7.79 -31.72 20.92
C GLU A 1006 -7.27 -31.75 19.46
N ASP A 1007 -7.73 -32.74 18.69
CA ASP A 1007 -7.35 -32.88 17.28
C ASP A 1007 -8.20 -31.96 16.39
N PHE A 1008 -7.59 -31.27 15.43
CA PHE A 1008 -8.27 -30.32 14.55
C PHE A 1008 -7.90 -30.57 13.10
N ARG A 1009 -8.88 -30.49 12.20
CA ARG A 1009 -8.73 -30.80 10.78
C ARG A 1009 -9.55 -29.84 9.93
N VAL A 1010 -9.05 -29.55 8.73
CA VAL A 1010 -9.78 -28.77 7.72
C VAL A 1010 -11.05 -29.54 7.35
N GLY A 1011 -12.22 -28.88 7.40
CA GLY A 1011 -13.52 -29.48 7.09
C GLY A 1011 -14.13 -30.35 8.19
N GLN A 1012 -13.67 -30.22 9.45
CA GLN A 1012 -14.23 -30.95 10.59
C GLN A 1012 -14.74 -29.98 11.67
N ALA A 1013 -16.04 -30.05 11.96
CA ALA A 1013 -16.66 -29.26 13.01
C ALA A 1013 -16.54 -29.91 14.40
N LYS A 1014 -16.84 -29.13 15.45
CA LYS A 1014 -16.81 -29.54 16.85
C LYS A 1014 -18.15 -29.30 17.54
N VAL A 1015 -18.67 -30.34 18.19
CA VAL A 1015 -19.92 -30.26 18.97
C VAL A 1015 -19.54 -29.97 20.42
N VAL A 1016 -19.43 -28.68 20.74
CA VAL A 1016 -18.89 -28.20 22.03
C VAL A 1016 -19.90 -28.29 23.19
N TYR A 1017 -21.20 -28.43 22.88
CA TYR A 1017 -22.25 -28.60 23.88
C TYR A 1017 -23.37 -29.49 23.34
N GLN A 1018 -23.80 -30.50 24.10
CA GLN A 1018 -24.92 -31.37 23.73
C GLN A 1018 -25.52 -32.12 24.93
N SER A 1019 -26.79 -32.51 24.80
CA SER A 1019 -27.52 -33.41 25.69
C SER A 1019 -28.25 -34.51 24.88
N LYS A 1020 -29.09 -35.32 25.54
CA LYS A 1020 -29.95 -36.33 24.89
C LYS A 1020 -31.30 -35.78 24.40
N ASP A 1021 -31.69 -34.57 24.81
CA ASP A 1021 -32.97 -33.94 24.43
C ASP A 1021 -32.75 -32.51 23.93
N ASP A 1022 -31.74 -32.33 23.08
CA ASP A 1022 -31.43 -31.04 22.45
C ASP A 1022 -32.54 -30.65 21.47
N HIS A 1023 -33.06 -29.42 21.59
CA HIS A 1023 -34.21 -28.97 20.83
C HIS A 1023 -33.86 -28.21 19.54
N VAL A 1024 -32.70 -27.56 19.49
CA VAL A 1024 -32.18 -26.79 18.35
C VAL A 1024 -30.66 -26.95 18.31
N THR A 1025 -30.07 -27.10 17.12
CA THR A 1025 -28.63 -27.01 16.89
C THR A 1025 -28.27 -25.56 16.56
N VAL A 1026 -27.60 -24.89 17.49
CA VAL A 1026 -27.03 -23.56 17.30
C VAL A 1026 -25.61 -23.70 16.77
N ILE A 1027 -25.31 -22.99 15.69
CA ILE A 1027 -24.00 -22.94 15.05
C ILE A 1027 -23.50 -21.50 15.16
N GLY A 1028 -22.33 -21.32 15.78
CA GLY A 1028 -21.70 -20.02 15.97
C GLY A 1028 -20.18 -20.14 15.84
N ALA A 1029 -19.51 -19.02 15.61
CA ALA A 1029 -18.05 -18.96 15.48
C ALA A 1029 -17.48 -17.65 16.02
N GLY A 1030 -16.19 -17.66 16.41
CA GLY A 1030 -15.57 -16.57 17.14
C GLY A 1030 -16.37 -16.22 18.39
N VAL A 1031 -16.69 -14.92 18.56
CA VAL A 1031 -17.50 -14.40 19.68
C VAL A 1031 -18.88 -15.06 19.79
N THR A 1032 -19.53 -15.36 18.67
CA THR A 1032 -20.92 -15.88 18.66
C THR A 1032 -21.03 -17.33 19.17
N LEU A 1033 -19.92 -18.09 19.17
CA LEU A 1033 -19.88 -19.40 19.85
C LEU A 1033 -20.02 -19.23 21.37
N HIS A 1034 -19.35 -18.23 21.95
CA HIS A 1034 -19.38 -17.96 23.39
C HIS A 1034 -20.74 -17.40 23.83
N GLU A 1035 -21.37 -16.56 23.00
CA GLU A 1035 -22.76 -16.14 23.17
C GLU A 1035 -23.74 -17.33 23.09
N ALA A 1036 -23.54 -18.27 22.16
CA ALA A 1036 -24.35 -19.50 22.06
C ALA A 1036 -24.18 -20.43 23.27
N LEU A 1037 -22.96 -20.56 23.81
CA LEU A 1037 -22.70 -21.28 25.07
C LEU A 1037 -23.36 -20.59 26.29
N SER A 1038 -23.34 -19.25 26.33
CA SER A 1038 -24.05 -18.48 27.36
C SER A 1038 -25.57 -18.66 27.27
N ALA A 1039 -26.11 -18.64 26.05
CA ALA A 1039 -27.52 -18.93 25.77
C ALA A 1039 -27.91 -20.35 26.20
N ALA A 1040 -27.05 -21.35 26.00
CA ALA A 1040 -27.31 -22.73 26.42
C ALA A 1040 -27.49 -22.87 27.94
N GLU A 1041 -26.56 -22.32 28.74
CA GLU A 1041 -26.68 -22.36 30.21
C GLU A 1041 -27.82 -21.47 30.77
N GLN A 1042 -28.32 -20.50 29.99
CA GLN A 1042 -29.52 -19.74 30.35
C GLN A 1042 -30.81 -20.51 30.02
N LEU A 1043 -30.94 -21.05 28.79
CA LEU A 1043 -32.08 -21.86 28.34
C LEU A 1043 -32.29 -23.14 29.18
N LYS A 1044 -31.18 -23.76 29.62
CA LYS A 1044 -31.18 -24.93 30.52
C LYS A 1044 -31.89 -24.69 31.86
N LYS A 1045 -31.87 -23.45 32.37
CA LYS A 1045 -32.63 -23.06 33.59
C LYS A 1045 -34.15 -23.08 33.33
N GLU A 1046 -34.55 -22.83 32.09
CA GLU A 1046 -35.93 -22.95 31.60
C GLU A 1046 -36.25 -24.36 31.05
N ARG A 1047 -35.35 -25.34 31.27
CA ARG A 1047 -35.42 -26.73 30.79
C ARG A 1047 -35.42 -26.89 29.27
N ILE A 1048 -34.96 -25.87 28.53
CA ILE A 1048 -34.73 -25.95 27.09
C ILE A 1048 -33.27 -26.30 26.86
N ASN A 1049 -32.98 -27.49 26.34
CA ASN A 1049 -31.62 -27.86 25.93
C ASN A 1049 -31.38 -27.44 24.47
N ILE A 1050 -30.19 -26.93 24.17
CA ILE A 1050 -29.71 -26.72 22.80
C ILE A 1050 -28.36 -27.39 22.61
N ARG A 1051 -28.08 -27.76 21.38
CA ARG A 1051 -26.77 -28.24 20.93
C ARG A 1051 -25.99 -27.07 20.38
N VAL A 1052 -24.69 -26.98 20.67
CA VAL A 1052 -23.82 -25.92 20.14
C VAL A 1052 -22.69 -26.53 19.32
N ILE A 1053 -22.50 -26.00 18.10
CA ILE A 1053 -21.46 -26.43 17.15
C ILE A 1053 -20.58 -25.24 16.77
N ASP A 1054 -19.27 -25.46 16.87
CA ASP A 1054 -18.21 -24.67 16.27
C ASP A 1054 -17.86 -25.28 14.89
N PRO A 1055 -18.03 -24.56 13.77
CA PRO A 1055 -17.64 -25.06 12.45
C PRO A 1055 -16.14 -25.34 12.29
N PHE A 1056 -15.28 -24.64 13.05
CA PHE A 1056 -13.83 -24.49 12.88
C PHE A 1056 -13.38 -23.94 11.51
N THR A 1057 -13.79 -24.57 10.40
CA THR A 1057 -13.67 -24.04 9.04
C THR A 1057 -15.03 -23.76 8.41
N ILE A 1058 -15.20 -22.56 7.86
CA ILE A 1058 -16.40 -22.16 7.11
C ILE A 1058 -16.30 -22.63 5.64
N LYS A 1059 -15.08 -22.89 5.16
CA LYS A 1059 -14.80 -23.51 3.86
C LYS A 1059 -13.53 -24.39 3.95
N PRO A 1060 -13.59 -25.68 3.59
CA PRO A 1060 -14.80 -26.49 3.45
C PRO A 1060 -15.60 -26.53 4.78
N LEU A 1061 -16.91 -26.71 4.67
CA LEU A 1061 -17.82 -26.81 5.81
C LEU A 1061 -18.13 -28.29 6.09
N ASP A 1062 -18.20 -28.69 7.37
CA ASP A 1062 -18.59 -30.04 7.77
C ASP A 1062 -20.12 -30.26 7.66
N ALA A 1063 -20.59 -30.34 6.43
CA ALA A 1063 -22.00 -30.57 6.10
C ALA A 1063 -22.54 -31.87 6.73
N LYS A 1064 -21.70 -32.90 6.91
CA LYS A 1064 -22.09 -34.18 7.50
C LYS A 1064 -22.45 -34.00 8.98
N THR A 1065 -21.53 -33.47 9.79
CA THR A 1065 -21.75 -33.27 11.24
C THR A 1065 -22.91 -32.30 11.47
N ILE A 1066 -23.01 -31.23 10.67
CA ILE A 1066 -24.11 -30.26 10.74
C ILE A 1066 -25.46 -30.92 10.46
N LEU A 1067 -25.56 -31.76 9.42
CA LEU A 1067 -26.81 -32.45 9.06
C LEU A 1067 -27.19 -33.54 10.07
N GLU A 1068 -26.22 -34.33 10.54
CA GLU A 1068 -26.41 -35.38 11.56
C GLU A 1068 -26.92 -34.78 12.87
N HIS A 1069 -26.26 -33.72 13.36
CA HIS A 1069 -26.63 -33.08 14.61
C HIS A 1069 -27.86 -32.16 14.46
N GLY A 1070 -28.14 -31.61 13.27
CA GLY A 1070 -29.39 -30.90 12.97
C GLY A 1070 -30.61 -31.83 12.93
N LYS A 1071 -30.46 -33.05 12.41
CA LYS A 1071 -31.52 -34.09 12.48
C LYS A 1071 -31.73 -34.56 13.92
N ALA A 1072 -30.68 -34.72 14.71
CA ALA A 1072 -30.77 -35.05 16.13
C ALA A 1072 -31.56 -34.00 16.94
N THR A 1073 -31.51 -32.71 16.56
CA THR A 1073 -32.27 -31.61 17.19
C THR A 1073 -33.62 -31.32 16.52
N ARG A 1074 -34.29 -32.40 16.09
CA ARG A 1074 -35.64 -32.35 15.49
C ARG A 1074 -35.70 -31.49 14.21
N GLY A 1075 -34.61 -31.45 13.45
CA GLY A 1075 -34.51 -30.74 12.18
C GLY A 1075 -34.33 -29.22 12.29
N ARG A 1076 -33.98 -28.68 13.46
CA ARG A 1076 -33.93 -27.24 13.71
C ARG A 1076 -32.51 -26.74 13.89
N ILE A 1077 -32.01 -26.01 12.89
CA ILE A 1077 -30.69 -25.36 12.90
C ILE A 1077 -30.88 -23.85 13.06
N LEU A 1078 -30.16 -23.26 14.00
CA LEU A 1078 -29.98 -21.82 14.15
C LEU A 1078 -28.52 -21.50 13.84
N THR A 1079 -28.28 -20.52 12.97
CA THR A 1079 -26.95 -19.96 12.71
C THR A 1079 -26.89 -18.56 13.30
N VAL A 1080 -25.77 -18.22 13.93
CA VAL A 1080 -25.49 -16.89 14.49
C VAL A 1080 -24.06 -16.49 14.14
N GLU A 1081 -23.88 -15.30 13.57
CA GLU A 1081 -22.56 -14.85 13.11
C GLU A 1081 -22.33 -13.34 13.21
N ASP A 1082 -21.09 -12.96 13.51
CA ASP A 1082 -20.64 -11.57 13.55
C ASP A 1082 -20.10 -11.16 12.17
N HIS A 1083 -21.01 -11.13 11.19
CA HIS A 1083 -20.82 -10.93 9.75
C HIS A 1083 -22.18 -10.50 9.14
N TYR A 1084 -22.23 -9.97 7.91
CA TYR A 1084 -23.50 -9.73 7.20
C TYR A 1084 -24.22 -11.05 6.83
N TYR A 1085 -25.51 -10.97 6.47
CA TYR A 1085 -26.33 -12.13 6.10
C TYR A 1085 -25.82 -12.87 4.85
N GLU A 1086 -25.33 -12.11 3.87
CA GLU A 1086 -24.94 -12.57 2.55
C GLU A 1086 -23.54 -13.20 2.57
N GLY A 1087 -23.39 -14.38 1.98
CA GLY A 1087 -22.11 -15.08 1.86
C GLY A 1087 -21.46 -15.53 3.19
N GLY A 1088 -22.15 -15.39 4.32
CA GLY A 1088 -21.68 -15.80 5.65
C GLY A 1088 -21.77 -17.31 5.94
N ILE A 1089 -21.63 -17.65 7.23
CA ILE A 1089 -21.82 -18.98 7.81
C ILE A 1089 -23.26 -19.47 7.56
N GLY A 1090 -24.25 -18.61 7.75
CA GLY A 1090 -25.66 -18.92 7.58
C GLY A 1090 -26.01 -19.37 6.17
N GLU A 1091 -25.36 -18.81 5.14
CA GLU A 1091 -25.54 -19.25 3.75
C GLU A 1091 -24.70 -20.47 3.41
N ALA A 1092 -23.51 -20.62 4.01
CA ALA A 1092 -22.74 -21.86 3.88
C ALA A 1092 -23.53 -23.06 4.43
N VAL A 1093 -24.16 -22.89 5.60
CA VAL A 1093 -25.02 -23.90 6.24
C VAL A 1093 -26.30 -24.11 5.44
N ALA A 1094 -27.02 -23.04 5.06
CA ALA A 1094 -28.26 -23.16 4.30
C ALA A 1094 -28.08 -23.87 2.95
N ALA A 1095 -26.99 -23.58 2.23
CA ALA A 1095 -26.64 -24.29 1.00
C ALA A 1095 -26.25 -25.75 1.26
N ALA A 1096 -25.54 -26.05 2.36
CA ALA A 1096 -25.10 -27.40 2.70
C ALA A 1096 -26.23 -28.35 3.15
N VAL A 1097 -27.39 -27.82 3.57
CA VAL A 1097 -28.58 -28.63 3.95
C VAL A 1097 -29.79 -28.38 3.04
N ALA A 1098 -29.61 -27.67 1.92
CA ALA A 1098 -30.69 -27.34 1.00
C ALA A 1098 -31.34 -28.61 0.42
N GLY A 1099 -32.65 -28.76 0.61
CA GLY A 1099 -33.43 -29.90 0.13
C GLY A 1099 -33.51 -31.10 1.09
N GLU A 1100 -32.84 -31.06 2.24
CA GLU A 1100 -32.90 -32.13 3.25
C GLU A 1100 -34.27 -32.16 3.96
N PRO A 1101 -35.06 -33.25 3.86
CA PRO A 1101 -36.43 -33.27 4.39
C PRO A 1101 -36.51 -33.06 5.89
N GLY A 1102 -37.38 -32.12 6.31
CA GLY A 1102 -37.58 -31.77 7.71
C GLY A 1102 -36.48 -30.91 8.33
N VAL A 1103 -35.43 -30.54 7.59
CA VAL A 1103 -34.38 -29.62 8.07
C VAL A 1103 -34.78 -28.17 7.80
N THR A 1104 -34.57 -27.31 8.79
CA THR A 1104 -34.88 -25.88 8.76
C THR A 1104 -33.67 -25.09 9.28
N VAL A 1105 -33.36 -23.96 8.64
CA VAL A 1105 -32.25 -23.07 9.03
C VAL A 1105 -32.80 -21.68 9.33
N HIS A 1106 -32.57 -21.19 10.54
CA HIS A 1106 -32.75 -19.79 10.91
C HIS A 1106 -31.40 -19.08 10.95
N ARG A 1107 -31.37 -17.78 10.63
CA ARG A 1107 -30.14 -16.97 10.51
C ARG A 1107 -30.24 -15.71 11.38
N LEU A 1108 -29.29 -15.54 12.30
CA LEU A 1108 -29.00 -14.28 12.99
C LEU A 1108 -27.64 -13.76 12.49
N ALA A 1109 -27.63 -12.56 11.92
CA ALA A 1109 -26.44 -11.94 11.38
C ALA A 1109 -26.61 -10.40 11.43
N VAL A 1110 -25.54 -9.67 11.17
CA VAL A 1110 -25.57 -8.20 11.10
C VAL A 1110 -26.41 -7.80 9.88
N SER A 1111 -27.44 -6.97 10.08
CA SER A 1111 -28.46 -6.69 9.06
C SER A 1111 -28.23 -5.40 8.26
N HIS A 1112 -27.33 -4.53 8.71
CA HIS A 1112 -27.04 -3.22 8.09
C HIS A 1112 -25.71 -2.68 8.61
N VAL A 1113 -25.20 -1.61 7.97
CA VAL A 1113 -23.94 -0.94 8.36
C VAL A 1113 -23.97 -0.55 9.85
N PRO A 1114 -23.00 -0.99 10.67
CA PRO A 1114 -22.99 -0.70 12.10
C PRO A 1114 -22.62 0.73 12.51
N ARG A 1115 -22.44 0.91 13.83
CA ARG A 1115 -22.01 2.13 14.52
C ARG A 1115 -21.03 1.78 15.65
N SER A 1116 -20.28 2.77 16.13
CA SER A 1116 -19.48 2.66 17.36
C SER A 1116 -20.33 2.41 18.61
N GLY A 1117 -19.76 1.71 19.57
CA GLY A 1117 -20.33 1.37 20.89
C GLY A 1117 -19.48 0.28 21.55
N LYS A 1118 -19.79 -0.16 22.78
CA LYS A 1118 -19.02 -1.26 23.38
C LYS A 1118 -19.34 -2.60 22.69
N PRO A 1119 -18.41 -3.56 22.59
CA PRO A 1119 -18.64 -4.84 21.90
C PRO A 1119 -19.96 -5.55 22.27
N ALA A 1120 -20.27 -5.65 23.57
CA ALA A 1120 -21.51 -6.29 24.04
C ALA A 1120 -22.78 -5.48 23.74
N GLU A 1121 -22.68 -4.15 23.66
CA GLU A 1121 -23.80 -3.28 23.26
C GLU A 1121 -24.10 -3.47 21.77
N LEU A 1122 -23.05 -3.57 20.94
CA LEU A 1122 -23.19 -3.77 19.50
C LEU A 1122 -23.73 -5.17 19.15
N LEU A 1123 -23.21 -6.24 19.75
CA LEU A 1123 -23.75 -7.61 19.55
C LEU A 1123 -25.27 -7.66 19.83
N LYS A 1124 -25.73 -6.94 20.86
CA LYS A 1124 -27.14 -6.83 21.23
C LYS A 1124 -27.95 -5.95 20.27
N ILE A 1125 -27.40 -4.81 19.84
CA ILE A 1125 -28.02 -3.91 18.85
C ILE A 1125 -28.26 -4.62 17.52
N PHE A 1126 -27.31 -5.47 17.08
CA PHE A 1126 -27.40 -6.19 15.81
C PHE A 1126 -28.01 -7.61 15.93
N GLY A 1127 -28.52 -7.99 17.11
CA GLY A 1127 -29.33 -9.20 17.27
C GLY A 1127 -28.54 -10.52 17.19
N ILE A 1128 -27.28 -10.51 17.61
CA ILE A 1128 -26.36 -11.66 17.58
C ILE A 1128 -25.74 -11.98 18.95
N ASP A 1129 -26.24 -11.37 20.03
CA ASP A 1129 -25.91 -11.71 21.41
C ASP A 1129 -26.70 -12.93 21.92
N LYS A 1130 -26.36 -13.41 23.11
CA LYS A 1130 -27.08 -14.49 23.80
C LYS A 1130 -28.58 -14.22 23.93
N ASP A 1131 -29.02 -12.97 24.16
CA ASP A 1131 -30.43 -12.66 24.40
C ASP A 1131 -31.23 -12.83 23.10
N ALA A 1132 -30.65 -12.45 21.96
CA ALA A 1132 -31.21 -12.71 20.63
C ALA A 1132 -31.24 -14.22 20.29
N ILE A 1133 -30.16 -14.97 20.61
CA ILE A 1133 -30.12 -16.43 20.43
C ILE A 1133 -31.23 -17.11 21.26
N ILE A 1134 -31.40 -16.72 22.53
CA ILE A 1134 -32.46 -17.22 23.42
C ILE A 1134 -33.85 -16.95 22.83
N GLN A 1135 -34.09 -15.73 22.33
CA GLN A 1135 -35.36 -15.36 21.70
C GLN A 1135 -35.63 -16.15 20.42
N ALA A 1136 -34.63 -16.30 19.55
CA ALA A 1136 -34.73 -17.07 18.31
C ALA A 1136 -35.04 -18.55 18.58
N VAL A 1137 -34.34 -19.18 19.54
CA VAL A 1137 -34.64 -20.56 19.96
C VAL A 1137 -36.08 -20.67 20.44
N LYS A 1138 -36.54 -19.83 21.38
CA LYS A 1138 -37.92 -19.87 21.89
C LYS A 1138 -38.96 -19.69 20.78
N LYS A 1139 -38.71 -18.79 19.82
CA LYS A 1139 -39.55 -18.60 18.63
C LYS A 1139 -39.64 -19.88 17.79
N MET A 1140 -38.51 -20.54 17.51
CA MET A 1140 -38.44 -21.82 16.79
C MET A 1140 -39.10 -23.01 17.53
N LEU A 1141 -39.25 -22.94 18.86
CA LEU A 1141 -40.05 -23.91 19.61
C LEU A 1141 -41.55 -23.62 19.49
N SER A 1142 -41.94 -22.36 19.69
CA SER A 1142 -43.35 -21.93 19.75
C SER A 1142 -44.14 -22.21 18.46
N GLY A 1143 -43.54 -21.94 17.29
CA GLY A 1143 -44.18 -22.10 15.98
C GLY A 1143 -44.58 -23.54 15.62
N SER A 1144 -44.10 -24.53 16.38
CA SER A 1144 -44.39 -25.96 16.14
C SER A 1144 -45.73 -26.42 16.71
N THR A 1145 -46.52 -25.54 17.33
CA THR A 1145 -47.78 -25.89 18.05
C THR A 1145 -49.05 -25.77 17.22
N ASN A 1146 -49.06 -25.00 16.12
CA ASN A 1146 -50.21 -24.82 15.23
C ASN A 1146 -50.19 -25.73 13.97
N ALA A 1147 -49.42 -26.83 14.00
CA ALA A 1147 -49.28 -27.78 12.90
C ALA A 1147 -49.38 -29.22 13.40
N LYS A 1148 -50.60 -29.62 13.79
CA LYS A 1148 -51.02 -30.99 14.12
C LYS A 1148 -52.49 -31.20 13.74
#